data_AF-A0A1V5RK84-F1
#
_entry.id   AF-A0A1V5RK84-F1
#
_cell.length_a   1.000
_cell.length_b   1.000
_cell.length_c   1.000
_cell.angle_alpha   90.00
_cell.angle_beta   90.00
_cell.angle_gamma   90.00
#
_symmetry.space_group_name_H-M   'P 1'
#
loop_
_entity.id
_entity.type
_entity.pdbx_description
1 polymer ?
#
loop_
_entity_poly.entity_id
_entity_poly.type
_entity_poly.pdbx_seq_one_letter_code
_entity_poly.pdbx_strand_id
1 'polypeptide(L)'
;MTDASLNDILFASARASVAFARRCLEPAATGLRAQSSFVTPDGEAMHWHDFGDLEGPGWAANAVGGATLLYRWARYMGDAQLADEAAGLLAHVLHDGFVDEASGFIRPYYDLAAGRFCLNYDHGDAWLCPGSLAKIGVQLLELADLLSAGQADGGPAEKRWGRSLTVPPGSVGCGSVGDRPQHDRPERASIGQADGLAAAAAVAAVRLAGWLRAHVPLLPNGWVPRRITSAGEPYPLTPHAAPDPIYDHSADGLYLLQLYAELTGRGLADWRVEATGLGDAFVAAGGFWGSINHDTYDDHEDVAYASAFRILRRAAEVCDRPAWRDFAYDVALPGLDRFVMHEDRNGVPTKGLLWMEATWDTSYLWENAEAAHAWLEAGRETGDPALTARGLTVLEAIARHHHGPYGFLTEGVDWNNHVTRRHHVDGVLYGDINYTEPLLNHLHFVGPTLFYLEQIGYRPPAALDDAAAIALALDFGRAARPLPGAEGARYFVRLYHPAIATDARVDEALRFVQAVKADGVLLFEASYDMDPALLTLDQLRLRFARLKEVAPRFRAAVPEVHINVMITVGHVDAGSARPERFAFQFQVNEHGDVSRSTACPLDPAFLDYAAEMYRLAAECGADAVWVDDDVRFVLHDVPGMTCFCPHHLAALERATGRAWTRAEVVAALRDEATAAAAQPVTAGAAVADLTVVGARDAGPAVRRAWFDVQEEAMLGLARTIEAAVHGVDPAIRIGLMTIGTSFHAAEGRRTDRLLRTLAGGARPLIRPGSGYYSDWTPAGVLDKSEDAARQAAYLGADAQVVAEVENHPYTPYGKSERILALELALDVLAGMPDLSLNVLTSMGGTGPLEPEGSRLAACLAEQRPFLDALAREWAGRQRRGVGILDSEDYARHTALAGRPLLAWIEPRPWEQMLARSGFPIGRPDQGPHWLAGEAVRAWSGYDIGMALPEGLILDPAAARALIEMGWGERLGLRDVRPVGDGVNELIVAGLSAASERHVGQILPTYNHVRREQLYTFDVEAAGSVVLSRWLDVDGRDRGPAAIALERPSVNPRMPAAFRIALLPYALAAPTPALLNIAHREQWAALIEWTSGRSLPCRAVRGANLYPLAFRRTGDGSWLLALANLSADDVMDAWLDVGGILDAAPGRAWRAARLDSQGAWRPAAGPAGRILRADAAAFALAVYRLEVQS
;
A
#
# COMPACT_ATOMS: atom_id res chain seq x y z
N MET A 1 -13.33 13.92 22.69
CA MET A 1 -14.25 13.11 23.51
C MET A 1 -13.44 11.93 24.05
N THR A 2 -12.77 12.08 25.19
CA THR A 2 -11.72 11.14 25.63
C THR A 2 -12.22 9.92 26.43
N ASP A 3 -13.53 9.79 26.66
CA ASP A 3 -14.16 8.64 27.36
C ASP A 3 -15.40 8.11 26.58
N ALA A 4 -15.25 7.84 25.28
CA ALA A 4 -16.31 7.18 24.51
C ALA A 4 -16.39 5.69 24.89
N SER A 5 -17.60 5.17 25.14
CA SER A 5 -17.80 3.74 25.37
C SER A 5 -17.66 2.94 24.07
N LEU A 6 -17.44 1.62 24.16
CA LEU A 6 -17.44 0.75 22.96
C LEU A 6 -18.74 0.90 22.16
N ASN A 7 -19.89 1.02 22.83
CA ASN A 7 -21.16 1.23 22.14
C ASN A 7 -21.22 2.57 21.38
N ASP A 8 -20.61 3.64 21.91
CA ASP A 8 -20.49 4.91 21.20
C ASP A 8 -19.59 4.79 19.96
N ILE A 9 -18.51 4.01 20.06
CA ILE A 9 -17.59 3.72 18.94
C ILE A 9 -18.29 2.91 17.84
N LEU A 10 -18.95 1.80 18.19
CA LEU A 10 -19.68 0.97 17.24
C LEU A 10 -20.80 1.76 16.55
N PHE A 11 -21.55 2.55 17.31
CA PHE A 11 -22.57 3.42 16.75
C PHE A 11 -21.97 4.49 15.83
N ALA A 12 -20.87 5.14 16.24
CA ALA A 12 -20.21 6.17 15.43
C ALA A 12 -19.65 5.60 14.12
N SER A 13 -19.04 4.42 14.16
CA SER A 13 -18.56 3.71 12.97
C SER A 13 -19.72 3.39 12.01
N ALA A 14 -20.81 2.78 12.50
CA ALA A 14 -21.98 2.49 11.68
C ALA A 14 -22.62 3.76 11.11
N ARG A 15 -22.72 4.84 11.90
CA ARG A 15 -23.25 6.13 11.45
C ARG A 15 -22.38 6.79 10.39
N ALA A 16 -21.06 6.76 10.55
CA ALA A 16 -20.10 7.24 9.55
C ALA A 16 -20.26 6.48 8.23
N SER A 17 -20.45 5.15 8.30
CA SER A 17 -20.71 4.36 7.09
C SER A 17 -22.06 4.66 6.45
N VAL A 18 -23.13 4.87 7.21
CA VAL A 18 -24.41 5.30 6.63
C VAL A 18 -24.26 6.66 5.93
N ALA A 19 -23.52 7.61 6.52
CA ALA A 19 -23.30 8.92 5.92
C ALA A 19 -22.53 8.84 4.59
N PHE A 20 -21.48 8.02 4.51
CA PHE A 20 -20.71 7.84 3.28
C PHE A 20 -21.48 7.05 2.20
N ALA A 21 -22.22 6.00 2.56
CA ALA A 21 -23.07 5.28 1.61
C ALA A 21 -24.09 6.23 0.94
N ARG A 22 -24.74 7.11 1.71
CA ARG A 22 -25.66 8.15 1.18
C ARG A 22 -24.96 9.11 0.23
N ARG A 23 -23.71 9.50 0.51
CA ARG A 23 -22.90 10.37 -0.35
C ARG A 23 -22.66 9.73 -1.73
N CYS A 24 -22.60 8.42 -1.80
CA CYS A 24 -22.37 7.66 -3.02
C CYS A 24 -23.65 7.37 -3.81
N LEU A 25 -24.80 7.97 -3.43
CA LEU A 25 -26.05 7.83 -4.16
C LEU A 25 -26.29 9.03 -5.08
N GLU A 26 -27.01 8.79 -6.18
CA GLU A 26 -27.47 9.82 -7.11
C GLU A 26 -28.91 9.58 -7.58
N PRO A 27 -29.62 10.61 -8.07
CA PRO A 27 -30.96 10.45 -8.64
C PRO A 27 -31.00 9.53 -9.85
N ALA A 28 -31.99 8.62 -9.87
CA ALA A 28 -32.33 7.75 -10.99
C ALA A 28 -33.73 8.08 -11.54
N ALA A 29 -34.26 7.28 -12.48
CA ALA A 29 -35.56 7.56 -13.10
C ALA A 29 -36.73 7.40 -12.13
N THR A 30 -36.71 6.37 -11.27
CA THR A 30 -37.78 6.11 -10.28
C THR A 30 -37.37 6.29 -8.83
N GLY A 31 -36.11 6.62 -8.54
CA GLY A 31 -35.62 6.77 -7.16
C GLY A 31 -34.15 7.20 -7.08
N LEU A 32 -33.36 6.44 -6.32
CA LEU A 32 -31.91 6.63 -6.19
C LEU A 32 -31.18 5.40 -6.70
N ARG A 33 -29.94 5.59 -7.14
CA ARG A 33 -29.01 4.51 -7.45
C ARG A 33 -27.63 4.81 -6.88
N ALA A 34 -26.77 3.81 -6.81
CA ALA A 34 -25.36 4.03 -6.53
C ALA A 34 -24.70 4.75 -7.71
N GLN A 35 -23.80 5.69 -7.43
CA GLN A 35 -22.94 6.31 -8.45
C GLN A 35 -22.00 5.28 -9.09
N SER A 36 -21.62 4.26 -8.33
CA SER A 36 -20.77 3.14 -8.74
C SER A 36 -20.81 2.03 -7.69
N SER A 37 -20.50 0.79 -8.10
CA SER A 37 -20.26 -0.33 -7.19
C SER A 37 -18.90 -0.26 -6.50
N PHE A 38 -17.93 0.50 -7.00
CA PHE A 38 -16.61 0.71 -6.36
C PHE A 38 -16.23 2.18 -6.37
N VAL A 39 -15.93 2.71 -5.19
CA VAL A 39 -15.65 4.14 -5.01
C VAL A 39 -14.35 4.41 -4.25
N THR A 40 -13.73 5.56 -4.55
CA THR A 40 -12.59 6.11 -3.82
C THR A 40 -13.01 6.65 -2.43
N PRO A 41 -12.07 7.06 -1.55
CA PRO A 41 -12.39 7.66 -0.25
C PRO A 41 -13.20 8.97 -0.32
N ASP A 42 -13.28 9.58 -1.50
CA ASP A 42 -14.08 10.78 -1.76
C ASP A 42 -15.48 10.46 -2.31
N GLY A 43 -15.78 9.18 -2.56
CA GLY A 43 -17.04 8.69 -3.12
C GLY A 43 -17.09 8.75 -4.65
N GLU A 44 -15.94 8.85 -5.33
CA GLU A 44 -15.86 8.93 -6.78
C GLU A 44 -15.76 7.53 -7.40
N ALA A 45 -16.42 7.32 -8.54
CA ALA A 45 -16.41 6.05 -9.26
C ALA A 45 -15.00 5.64 -9.71
N MET A 46 -14.67 4.36 -9.53
CA MET A 46 -13.38 3.81 -9.91
C MET A 46 -13.39 3.24 -11.32
N HIS A 47 -13.47 4.10 -12.33
CA HIS A 47 -13.66 3.72 -13.74
C HIS A 47 -12.66 2.70 -14.33
N TRP A 48 -11.55 2.46 -13.65
CA TRP A 48 -10.52 1.49 -14.03
C TRP A 48 -10.74 0.11 -13.41
N HIS A 49 -11.51 0.00 -12.32
CA HIS A 49 -11.80 -1.24 -11.61
C HIS A 49 -12.90 -2.01 -12.34
N ASP A 50 -12.84 -3.35 -12.39
CA ASP A 50 -13.83 -4.17 -13.11
C ASP A 50 -15.27 -3.94 -12.62
N PHE A 51 -15.42 -3.54 -11.37
CA PHE A 51 -16.72 -3.24 -10.80
C PHE A 51 -17.06 -1.74 -10.80
N GLY A 52 -16.11 -0.88 -11.15
CA GLY A 52 -16.21 0.56 -10.92
C GLY A 52 -17.20 1.32 -11.81
N ASP A 53 -17.66 0.73 -12.91
CA ASP A 53 -18.73 1.31 -13.75
C ASP A 53 -20.02 0.51 -13.70
N LEU A 54 -20.16 -0.39 -12.72
CA LEU A 54 -21.37 -1.17 -12.51
C LEU A 54 -22.24 -0.52 -11.44
N GLU A 55 -23.54 -0.74 -11.56
CA GLU A 55 -24.51 -0.58 -10.47
C GLU A 55 -25.58 -1.67 -10.58
N GLY A 56 -26.38 -1.84 -9.53
CA GLY A 56 -27.52 -2.76 -9.54
C GLY A 56 -27.58 -3.68 -8.33
N PRO A 57 -28.45 -4.72 -8.39
CA PRO A 57 -28.66 -5.62 -7.27
C PRO A 57 -27.63 -6.77 -7.16
N GLY A 58 -26.75 -6.96 -8.15
CA GLY A 58 -25.76 -8.04 -8.19
C GLY A 58 -24.77 -8.02 -7.01
N TRP A 59 -24.04 -9.13 -6.79
CA TRP A 59 -23.22 -9.41 -5.60
C TRP A 59 -22.44 -8.20 -5.03
N ALA A 60 -21.46 -7.64 -5.75
CA ALA A 60 -20.67 -6.49 -5.28
C ALA A 60 -21.40 -5.12 -5.32
N ALA A 61 -22.41 -4.97 -6.19
CA ALA A 61 -23.19 -3.74 -6.31
C ALA A 61 -24.23 -3.58 -5.19
N ASN A 62 -24.84 -4.71 -4.81
CA ASN A 62 -25.65 -4.94 -3.63
C ASN A 62 -26.76 -3.90 -3.36
N ALA A 63 -27.38 -3.31 -4.38
CA ALA A 63 -28.35 -2.23 -4.20
C ALA A 63 -29.52 -2.58 -3.25
N VAL A 64 -30.03 -3.82 -3.31
CA VAL A 64 -31.13 -4.26 -2.43
C VAL A 64 -30.64 -4.51 -1.00
N GLY A 65 -29.46 -5.10 -0.82
CA GLY A 65 -28.84 -5.25 0.49
C GLY A 65 -28.57 -3.90 1.15
N GLY A 66 -27.99 -2.96 0.41
CA GLY A 66 -27.76 -1.58 0.86
C GLY A 66 -29.06 -0.87 1.24
N ALA A 67 -30.10 -0.95 0.39
CA ALA A 67 -31.42 -0.43 0.71
C ALA A 67 -32.00 -1.03 2.01
N THR A 68 -31.82 -2.33 2.22
CA THR A 68 -32.26 -3.03 3.43
C THR A 68 -31.60 -2.47 4.69
N LEU A 69 -30.27 -2.30 4.66
CA LEU A 69 -29.50 -1.82 5.81
C LEU A 69 -29.78 -0.34 6.10
N LEU A 70 -29.84 0.51 5.08
CA LEU A 70 -30.20 1.92 5.23
C LEU A 70 -31.60 2.08 5.82
N TYR A 71 -32.58 1.27 5.36
CA TYR A 71 -33.93 1.31 5.89
C TYR A 71 -34.02 0.84 7.35
N ARG A 72 -33.28 -0.22 7.72
CA ARG A 72 -33.17 -0.66 9.14
C ARG A 72 -32.58 0.45 10.02
N TRP A 73 -31.49 1.07 9.57
CA TRP A 73 -30.86 2.17 10.29
C TRP A 73 -31.80 3.38 10.43
N ALA A 74 -32.49 3.75 9.35
CA ALA A 74 -33.48 4.80 9.35
C ALA A 74 -34.58 4.58 10.40
N ARG A 75 -35.11 3.36 10.50
CA ARG A 75 -36.09 2.99 11.52
C ARG A 75 -35.53 3.09 12.94
N TYR A 76 -34.31 2.61 13.16
CA TYR A 76 -33.65 2.68 14.46
C TYR A 76 -33.44 4.13 14.91
N MET A 77 -33.08 5.02 13.98
CA MET A 77 -32.84 6.45 14.24
C MET A 77 -34.11 7.32 14.20
N GLY A 78 -35.21 6.81 13.67
CA GLY A 78 -36.41 7.61 13.37
C GLY A 78 -36.19 8.63 12.24
N ASP A 79 -35.30 8.33 11.30
CA ASP A 79 -34.96 9.19 10.16
C ASP A 79 -35.84 8.89 8.95
N ALA A 80 -36.92 9.66 8.80
CA ALA A 80 -37.86 9.48 7.68
C ALA A 80 -37.22 9.77 6.31
N GLN A 81 -36.26 10.70 6.23
CA GLN A 81 -35.61 11.04 4.97
C GLN A 81 -34.75 9.86 4.49
N LEU A 82 -33.96 9.28 5.39
CA LEU A 82 -33.15 8.11 5.05
C LEU A 82 -34.02 6.90 4.67
N ALA A 83 -35.18 6.73 5.31
CA ALA A 83 -36.13 5.69 4.94
C ALA A 83 -36.66 5.87 3.50
N ASP A 84 -36.97 7.11 3.11
CA ASP A 84 -37.39 7.44 1.74
C ASP A 84 -36.25 7.22 0.72
N GLU A 85 -35.01 7.61 1.06
CA GLU A 85 -33.83 7.37 0.22
C GLU A 85 -33.60 5.86 0.00
N ALA A 86 -33.70 5.05 1.06
CA ALA A 86 -33.57 3.60 0.99
C ALA A 86 -34.71 2.95 0.17
N ALA A 87 -35.94 3.42 0.33
CA ALA A 87 -37.06 2.97 -0.51
C ALA A 87 -36.86 3.37 -1.98
N GLY A 88 -36.22 4.52 -2.24
CA GLY A 88 -35.84 4.97 -3.58
C GLY A 88 -34.84 4.04 -4.27
N LEU A 89 -33.88 3.48 -3.53
CA LEU A 89 -32.96 2.45 -4.06
C LEU A 89 -33.69 1.17 -4.47
N LEU A 90 -34.63 0.71 -3.64
CA LEU A 90 -35.46 -0.44 -3.98
C LEU A 90 -36.35 -0.16 -5.20
N ALA A 91 -36.97 1.02 -5.25
CA ALA A 91 -37.82 1.42 -6.36
C ALA A 91 -37.04 1.39 -7.69
N HIS A 92 -35.81 1.90 -7.68
CA HIS A 92 -34.91 1.84 -8.84
C HIS A 92 -34.70 0.39 -9.32
N VAL A 93 -34.34 -0.54 -8.42
CA VAL A 93 -34.17 -1.96 -8.80
C VAL A 93 -35.46 -2.56 -9.36
N LEU A 94 -36.61 -2.29 -8.74
CA LEU A 94 -37.89 -2.89 -9.14
C LEU A 94 -38.48 -2.31 -10.44
N HIS A 95 -38.19 -1.05 -10.75
CA HIS A 95 -38.92 -0.31 -11.78
C HIS A 95 -38.06 0.22 -12.94
N ASP A 96 -36.73 0.25 -12.81
CA ASP A 96 -35.82 0.76 -13.87
C ASP A 96 -35.21 -0.36 -14.72
N GLY A 97 -35.84 -1.55 -14.74
CA GLY A 97 -35.56 -2.60 -15.73
C GLY A 97 -34.62 -3.72 -15.30
N PHE A 98 -34.18 -3.76 -14.03
CA PHE A 98 -33.45 -4.93 -13.51
C PHE A 98 -34.34 -6.17 -13.42
N VAL A 99 -35.61 -6.00 -13.03
CA VAL A 99 -36.57 -7.11 -12.97
C VAL A 99 -37.24 -7.30 -14.34
N ASP A 100 -37.06 -8.47 -14.94
CA ASP A 100 -37.88 -8.91 -16.06
C ASP A 100 -39.19 -9.51 -15.54
N GLU A 101 -40.27 -8.74 -15.62
CA GLU A 101 -41.58 -9.15 -15.10
C GLU A 101 -42.12 -10.43 -15.76
N ALA A 102 -41.76 -10.70 -17.02
CA ALA A 102 -42.30 -11.82 -17.78
C ALA A 102 -41.64 -13.15 -17.38
N SER A 103 -40.32 -13.14 -17.22
CA SER A 103 -39.55 -14.35 -16.88
C SER A 103 -39.32 -14.51 -15.37
N GLY A 104 -39.36 -13.42 -14.60
CA GLY A 104 -38.93 -13.39 -13.21
C GLY A 104 -37.41 -13.26 -13.03
N PHE A 105 -36.65 -13.19 -14.13
CA PHE A 105 -35.20 -13.01 -14.08
C PHE A 105 -34.84 -11.61 -13.56
N ILE A 106 -33.81 -11.53 -12.72
CA ILE A 106 -33.24 -10.26 -12.28
C ILE A 106 -31.88 -10.10 -12.95
N ARG A 107 -31.73 -9.05 -13.74
CA ARG A 107 -30.44 -8.61 -14.27
C ARG A 107 -29.60 -8.11 -13.09
N PRO A 108 -28.38 -8.61 -12.88
CA PRO A 108 -27.60 -8.23 -11.72
C PRO A 108 -26.92 -6.87 -11.85
N TYR A 109 -26.54 -6.46 -13.07
CA TYR A 109 -25.73 -5.26 -13.27
C TYR A 109 -26.23 -4.39 -14.43
N TYR A 110 -26.06 -3.07 -14.26
CA TYR A 110 -26.13 -2.06 -15.30
C TYR A 110 -24.75 -1.41 -15.44
N ASP A 111 -24.19 -1.46 -16.64
CA ASP A 111 -22.93 -0.80 -16.99
C ASP A 111 -23.23 0.66 -17.32
N LEU A 112 -22.82 1.55 -16.42
CA LEU A 112 -23.03 2.99 -16.49
C LEU A 112 -22.33 3.62 -17.71
N ALA A 113 -21.14 3.13 -18.05
CA ALA A 113 -20.36 3.65 -19.15
C ALA A 113 -20.89 3.17 -20.51
N ALA A 114 -21.30 1.90 -20.61
CA ALA A 114 -21.85 1.33 -21.84
C ALA A 114 -23.35 1.62 -22.02
N GLY A 115 -24.06 2.03 -20.96
CA GLY A 115 -25.49 2.31 -20.99
C GLY A 115 -26.34 1.08 -21.28
N ARG A 116 -25.96 -0.08 -20.71
CA ARG A 116 -26.68 -1.36 -20.92
C ARG A 116 -26.62 -2.26 -19.70
N PHE A 117 -27.54 -3.21 -19.63
CA PHE A 117 -27.44 -4.32 -18.68
C PHE A 117 -26.35 -5.33 -19.09
N CYS A 118 -25.76 -5.99 -18.08
CA CYS A 118 -24.86 -7.13 -18.22
C CYS A 118 -25.13 -8.16 -17.10
N LEU A 119 -24.62 -9.39 -17.26
CA LEU A 119 -24.95 -10.52 -16.39
C LEU A 119 -23.92 -10.82 -15.30
N ASN A 120 -22.73 -10.24 -15.40
CA ASN A 120 -21.61 -10.52 -14.52
C ASN A 120 -20.75 -9.26 -14.33
N TYR A 121 -19.76 -9.36 -13.44
CA TYR A 121 -18.90 -8.22 -13.13
C TYR A 121 -17.84 -7.94 -14.21
N ASP A 122 -17.56 -8.89 -15.11
CA ASP A 122 -16.66 -8.67 -16.25
C ASP A 122 -17.32 -7.86 -17.39
N HIS A 123 -18.49 -7.28 -17.12
CA HIS A 123 -19.34 -6.54 -18.06
C HIS A 123 -19.86 -7.39 -19.24
N GLY A 124 -19.72 -8.70 -19.18
CA GLY A 124 -20.19 -9.65 -20.18
C GLY A 124 -21.58 -10.22 -19.91
N ASP A 125 -21.96 -11.15 -20.78
CA ASP A 125 -23.24 -11.86 -20.75
C ASP A 125 -23.05 -13.39 -20.87
N ALA A 126 -21.81 -13.87 -20.75
CA ALA A 126 -21.45 -15.26 -20.97
C ALA A 126 -21.87 -16.18 -19.81
N TRP A 127 -21.88 -15.64 -18.59
CA TRP A 127 -22.17 -16.38 -17.37
C TRP A 127 -22.85 -15.49 -16.33
N LEU A 128 -23.48 -16.10 -15.34
CA LEU A 128 -24.08 -15.46 -14.16
C LEU A 128 -23.98 -16.39 -12.94
N CYS A 129 -24.16 -15.84 -11.75
CA CYS A 129 -24.02 -16.56 -10.48
C CYS A 129 -25.39 -16.83 -9.84
N PRO A 130 -25.87 -18.07 -9.81
CA PRO A 130 -27.20 -18.39 -9.34
C PRO A 130 -27.37 -18.16 -7.83
N GLY A 131 -26.33 -18.38 -7.01
CA GLY A 131 -26.40 -18.14 -5.57
C GLY A 131 -26.47 -16.65 -5.25
N SER A 132 -25.62 -15.85 -5.87
CA SER A 132 -25.66 -14.40 -5.73
C SER A 132 -26.98 -13.80 -6.21
N LEU A 133 -27.59 -14.32 -7.28
CA LEU A 133 -28.96 -13.94 -7.64
C LEU A 133 -29.97 -14.35 -6.56
N ALA A 134 -29.86 -15.56 -5.99
CA ALA A 134 -30.73 -15.99 -4.92
C ALA A 134 -30.65 -15.08 -3.68
N LYS A 135 -29.45 -14.56 -3.38
CA LYS A 135 -29.24 -13.58 -2.30
C LYS A 135 -30.03 -12.29 -2.50
N ILE A 136 -30.16 -11.80 -3.74
CA ILE A 136 -31.03 -10.66 -4.08
C ILE A 136 -32.47 -10.97 -3.65
N GLY A 137 -32.95 -12.17 -3.97
CA GLY A 137 -34.29 -12.63 -3.57
C GLY A 137 -34.49 -12.62 -2.07
N VAL A 138 -33.50 -13.06 -1.30
CA VAL A 138 -33.53 -13.02 0.18
C VAL A 138 -33.63 -11.57 0.68
N GLN A 139 -32.80 -10.67 0.16
CA GLN A 139 -32.79 -9.27 0.56
C GLN A 139 -34.10 -8.55 0.21
N LEU A 140 -34.71 -8.87 -0.94
CA LEU A 140 -36.03 -8.37 -1.31
C LEU A 140 -37.11 -8.78 -0.31
N LEU A 141 -37.08 -10.03 0.18
CA LEU A 141 -38.00 -10.51 1.21
C LEU A 141 -37.77 -9.80 2.55
N GLU A 142 -36.52 -9.62 2.95
CA GLU A 142 -36.17 -8.92 4.19
C GLU A 142 -36.65 -7.46 4.17
N LEU A 143 -36.45 -6.75 3.07
CA LEU A 143 -36.91 -5.36 2.94
C LEU A 143 -38.43 -5.26 2.84
N ALA A 144 -39.10 -6.20 2.16
CA ALA A 144 -40.56 -6.26 2.11
C ALA A 144 -41.19 -6.38 3.51
N ASP A 145 -40.60 -7.22 4.38
CA ASP A 145 -41.04 -7.37 5.76
C ASP A 145 -40.88 -6.06 6.56
N LEU A 146 -39.76 -5.36 6.38
CA LEU A 146 -39.51 -4.08 7.04
C LEU A 146 -40.48 -2.99 6.60
N LEU A 147 -40.75 -2.88 5.30
CA LEU A 147 -41.71 -1.91 4.76
C LEU A 147 -43.12 -2.18 5.28
N SER A 148 -43.52 -3.46 5.37
CA SER A 148 -44.83 -3.88 5.87
C SER A 148 -44.99 -3.68 7.40
N ALA A 149 -43.90 -3.74 8.17
CA ALA A 149 -43.93 -3.65 9.63
C ALA A 149 -43.96 -2.21 10.19
N GLY A 150 -43.89 -1.16 9.35
CA GLY A 150 -43.87 0.25 9.77
C GLY A 150 -45.18 0.80 10.35
N GLN A 151 -46.23 -0.01 10.49
CA GLN A 151 -47.60 0.45 10.79
C GLN A 151 -48.23 -0.08 12.10
N ALA A 152 -47.52 -0.86 12.93
CA ALA A 152 -48.07 -1.33 14.21
C ALA A 152 -47.48 -0.55 15.39
N ASP A 153 -48.34 0.16 16.14
CA ASP A 153 -48.00 0.89 17.37
C ASP A 153 -47.09 0.09 18.33
N GLY A 154 -46.19 0.83 18.97
CA GLY A 154 -45.03 0.37 19.75
C GLY A 154 -45.24 -0.83 20.67
N GLY A 155 -44.46 -1.88 20.43
CA GLY A 155 -44.18 -3.00 21.32
C GLY A 155 -43.03 -3.85 20.77
N PRO A 156 -42.26 -4.56 21.61
CA PRO A 156 -41.08 -5.31 21.16
C PRO A 156 -41.47 -6.43 20.20
N ALA A 157 -40.70 -6.58 19.12
CA ALA A 157 -40.87 -7.63 18.13
C ALA A 157 -40.40 -8.99 18.67
N GLU A 158 -41.20 -9.62 19.52
CA GLU A 158 -41.07 -11.05 19.80
C GLU A 158 -42.32 -11.80 19.34
N LYS A 159 -42.08 -12.81 18.50
CA LYS A 159 -43.05 -13.81 17.98
C LYS A 159 -44.21 -13.25 17.15
N ARG A 160 -43.97 -13.04 15.85
CA ARG A 160 -45.05 -13.00 14.83
C ARG A 160 -44.65 -13.74 13.54
N TRP A 161 -44.60 -15.07 13.62
CA TRP A 161 -44.72 -15.94 12.44
C TRP A 161 -46.18 -16.38 12.35
N GLY A 162 -46.95 -15.79 11.42
CA GLY A 162 -48.36 -16.14 11.27
C GLY A 162 -49.28 -15.14 10.55
N ARG A 163 -48.76 -14.21 9.73
CA ARG A 163 -49.63 -13.41 8.84
C ARG A 163 -49.30 -13.70 7.38
N SER A 164 -50.29 -14.30 6.70
CA SER A 164 -50.32 -14.55 5.27
C SER A 164 -50.42 -13.23 4.51
N LEU A 165 -49.41 -12.89 3.72
CA LEU A 165 -49.54 -11.94 2.60
C LEU A 165 -50.24 -12.68 1.45
N THR A 166 -51.57 -12.56 1.36
CA THR A 166 -52.32 -13.10 0.21
C THR A 166 -52.18 -12.16 -0.99
N VAL A 167 -51.48 -12.61 -2.03
CA VAL A 167 -51.45 -11.96 -3.36
C VAL A 167 -52.77 -12.24 -4.10
N PRO A 168 -53.49 -11.23 -4.63
CA PRO A 168 -54.73 -11.46 -5.37
C PRO A 168 -54.47 -11.88 -6.83
N PRO A 169 -55.26 -12.81 -7.42
CA PRO A 169 -55.07 -13.22 -8.81
C PRO A 169 -55.82 -12.32 -9.80
N GLY A 170 -55.06 -11.75 -10.75
CA GLY A 170 -55.40 -11.51 -12.16
C GLY A 170 -56.54 -10.54 -12.52
N SER A 171 -56.20 -9.47 -13.24
CA SER A 171 -57.08 -8.96 -14.30
C SER A 171 -56.26 -8.38 -15.46
N VAL A 172 -56.50 -8.96 -16.64
CA VAL A 172 -56.00 -8.51 -17.94
C VAL A 172 -56.98 -7.46 -18.47
N GLY A 173 -56.50 -6.26 -18.77
CA GLY A 173 -57.31 -5.17 -19.33
C GLY A 173 -56.51 -4.32 -20.30
N CYS A 174 -56.76 -4.52 -21.59
CA CYS A 174 -56.25 -3.73 -22.70
C CYS A 174 -56.87 -2.31 -22.69
N GLY A 175 -56.05 -1.27 -22.82
CA GLY A 175 -56.49 0.12 -22.96
C GLY A 175 -55.42 1.00 -23.63
N SER A 176 -55.80 1.63 -24.73
CA SER A 176 -54.96 2.35 -25.70
C SER A 176 -54.52 3.75 -25.30
N VAL A 177 -53.33 4.13 -25.80
CA VAL A 177 -52.77 5.44 -26.22
C VAL A 177 -53.59 6.71 -25.91
N GLY A 178 -52.95 7.69 -25.23
CA GLY A 178 -53.34 9.10 -25.24
C GLY A 178 -52.54 10.01 -24.29
N ASP A 179 -51.68 10.85 -24.86
CA ASP A 179 -51.12 12.15 -24.43
C ASP A 179 -50.36 12.37 -23.09
N ARG A 180 -49.18 13.00 -23.24
CA ARG A 180 -48.34 13.59 -22.17
C ARG A 180 -48.99 14.85 -21.56
N PRO A 181 -48.65 15.19 -20.30
CA PRO A 181 -47.95 16.46 -20.13
C PRO A 181 -46.82 16.49 -19.07
N GLN A 182 -45.94 17.45 -19.32
CA GLN A 182 -44.87 18.10 -18.56
C GLN A 182 -44.76 17.98 -17.02
N HIS A 183 -43.48 17.82 -16.62
CA HIS A 183 -42.78 18.29 -15.41
C HIS A 183 -43.59 18.97 -14.29
N ASP A 184 -43.64 18.31 -13.14
CA ASP A 184 -43.63 18.95 -11.82
C ASP A 184 -42.85 18.08 -10.80
N ARG A 185 -42.31 18.74 -9.78
CA ARG A 185 -41.41 18.22 -8.72
C ARG A 185 -41.98 16.98 -8.00
N PRO A 186 -41.15 16.07 -7.44
CA PRO A 186 -41.66 14.92 -6.71
C PRO A 186 -42.29 15.36 -5.38
N GLU A 187 -43.61 15.18 -5.26
CA GLU A 187 -44.33 15.23 -3.99
C GLU A 187 -43.98 14.03 -3.11
N ARG A 188 -44.01 14.26 -1.80
CA ARG A 188 -43.72 13.31 -0.71
C ARG A 188 -44.38 11.95 -0.92
N ALA A 189 -43.64 10.88 -0.65
CA ALA A 189 -44.17 9.52 -0.67
C ALA A 189 -45.35 9.39 0.30
N SER A 190 -46.54 9.15 -0.24
CA SER A 190 -47.73 8.85 0.56
C SER A 190 -47.73 7.37 0.97
N ILE A 191 -48.41 7.05 2.07
CA ILE A 191 -48.53 5.72 2.67
C ILE A 191 -48.85 4.60 1.66
N GLY A 192 -49.50 4.91 0.51
CA GLY A 192 -49.79 3.93 -0.54
C GLY A 192 -48.60 3.47 -1.40
N GLN A 193 -47.47 4.18 -1.42
CA GLN A 193 -46.28 3.79 -2.19
C GLN A 193 -45.44 2.70 -1.49
N ALA A 194 -45.34 2.74 -0.15
CA ALA A 194 -44.55 1.76 0.61
C ALA A 194 -45.17 0.35 0.56
N ASP A 195 -46.50 0.25 0.66
CA ASP A 195 -47.22 -1.02 0.52
C ASP A 195 -47.07 -1.61 -0.89
N GLY A 196 -47.05 -0.74 -1.91
CA GLY A 196 -46.79 -1.11 -3.30
C GLY A 196 -45.39 -1.69 -3.50
N LEU A 197 -44.36 -1.04 -2.94
CA LEU A 197 -42.97 -1.51 -3.01
C LEU A 197 -42.75 -2.83 -2.26
N ALA A 198 -43.34 -2.99 -1.07
CA ALA A 198 -43.24 -4.22 -0.30
C ALA A 198 -43.84 -5.42 -1.05
N ALA A 199 -45.03 -5.24 -1.62
CA ALA A 199 -45.68 -6.27 -2.41
C ALA A 199 -44.89 -6.60 -3.69
N ALA A 200 -44.37 -5.58 -4.39
CA ALA A 200 -43.56 -5.75 -5.59
C ALA A 200 -42.26 -6.52 -5.31
N ALA A 201 -41.56 -6.19 -4.21
CA ALA A 201 -40.36 -6.89 -3.79
C ALA A 201 -40.62 -8.37 -3.47
N ALA A 202 -41.69 -8.67 -2.73
CA ALA A 202 -42.07 -10.05 -2.44
C ALA A 202 -42.43 -10.83 -3.71
N VAL A 203 -43.15 -10.23 -4.66
CA VAL A 203 -43.47 -10.84 -5.95
C VAL A 203 -42.21 -11.09 -6.78
N ALA A 204 -41.29 -10.13 -6.83
CA ALA A 204 -40.02 -10.27 -7.54
C ALA A 204 -39.19 -11.44 -6.98
N ALA A 205 -39.09 -11.56 -5.65
CA ALA A 205 -38.40 -12.67 -5.01
C ALA A 205 -39.02 -14.05 -5.32
N VAL A 206 -40.36 -14.15 -5.29
CA VAL A 206 -41.08 -15.39 -5.64
C VAL A 206 -40.82 -15.78 -7.11
N ARG A 207 -40.90 -14.80 -8.02
CA ARG A 207 -40.66 -15.03 -9.46
C ARG A 207 -39.21 -15.42 -9.73
N LEU A 208 -38.25 -14.76 -9.09
CA LEU A 208 -36.83 -15.10 -9.20
C LEU A 208 -36.55 -16.53 -8.73
N ALA A 209 -37.11 -16.94 -7.59
CA ALA A 209 -36.97 -18.32 -7.11
C ALA A 209 -37.53 -19.35 -8.10
N GLY A 210 -38.66 -19.04 -8.73
CA GLY A 210 -39.23 -19.85 -9.81
C GLY A 210 -38.32 -19.94 -11.03
N TRP A 211 -37.71 -18.83 -11.43
CA TRP A 211 -36.73 -18.79 -12.51
C TRP A 211 -35.48 -19.61 -12.18
N LEU A 212 -34.88 -19.40 -11.00
CA LEU A 212 -33.69 -20.13 -10.55
C LEU A 212 -33.93 -21.64 -10.51
N ARG A 213 -35.06 -22.08 -9.96
CA ARG A 213 -35.42 -23.51 -9.96
C ARG A 213 -35.49 -24.11 -11.36
N ALA A 214 -35.98 -23.34 -12.34
CA ALA A 214 -36.14 -23.82 -13.71
C ALA A 214 -34.82 -23.84 -14.50
N HIS A 215 -33.82 -23.04 -14.12
CA HIS A 215 -32.59 -22.83 -14.91
C HIS A 215 -31.31 -23.30 -14.22
N VAL A 216 -31.31 -23.55 -12.91
CA VAL A 216 -30.12 -24.00 -12.17
C VAL A 216 -30.15 -25.53 -12.07
N PRO A 217 -29.25 -26.24 -12.76
CA PRO A 217 -29.19 -27.70 -12.69
C PRO A 217 -28.55 -28.18 -11.39
N LEU A 218 -28.89 -29.41 -10.98
CA LEU A 218 -28.14 -30.13 -9.96
C LEU A 218 -26.99 -30.90 -10.61
N LEU A 219 -25.82 -30.82 -9.98
CA LEU A 219 -24.62 -31.56 -10.35
C LEU A 219 -24.67 -33.01 -9.81
N PRO A 220 -23.78 -33.91 -10.27
CA PRO A 220 -23.77 -35.31 -9.81
C PRO A 220 -23.59 -35.50 -8.30
N ASN A 221 -22.97 -34.54 -7.61
CA ASN A 221 -22.80 -34.52 -6.16
C ASN A 221 -24.04 -34.00 -5.39
N GLY A 222 -25.13 -33.65 -6.10
CA GLY A 222 -26.35 -33.10 -5.51
C GLY A 222 -26.29 -31.61 -5.20
N TRP A 223 -25.19 -30.93 -5.54
CA TRP A 223 -25.01 -29.49 -5.37
C TRP A 223 -25.33 -28.71 -6.65
N VAL A 224 -25.12 -27.39 -6.62
CA VAL A 224 -25.35 -26.48 -7.76
C VAL A 224 -24.02 -25.98 -8.32
N PRO A 225 -23.93 -25.66 -9.63
CA PRO A 225 -22.74 -25.03 -10.18
C PRO A 225 -22.58 -23.59 -9.67
N ARG A 226 -21.33 -23.17 -9.44
CA ARG A 226 -20.99 -21.78 -9.06
C ARG A 226 -21.44 -20.76 -10.09
N ARG A 227 -21.36 -21.09 -11.38
CA ARG A 227 -21.77 -20.24 -12.51
C ARG A 227 -22.59 -21.03 -13.53
N ILE A 228 -23.53 -20.35 -14.18
CA ILE A 228 -24.31 -20.88 -15.30
C ILE A 228 -24.35 -19.88 -16.46
N THR A 229 -24.63 -20.36 -17.67
CA THR A 229 -24.99 -19.49 -18.80
C THR A 229 -26.41 -18.97 -18.63
N SER A 230 -26.80 -17.96 -19.44
CA SER A 230 -28.18 -17.45 -19.48
C SER A 230 -29.22 -18.52 -19.89
N ALA A 231 -28.79 -19.61 -20.52
CA ALA A 231 -29.63 -20.75 -20.86
C ALA A 231 -29.74 -21.80 -19.74
N GLY A 232 -29.01 -21.65 -18.64
CA GLY A 232 -29.00 -22.61 -17.52
C GLY A 232 -27.98 -23.75 -17.67
N GLU A 233 -27.03 -23.64 -18.61
CA GLU A 233 -25.95 -24.64 -18.72
C GLU A 233 -24.85 -24.35 -17.69
N PRO A 234 -24.28 -25.36 -17.01
CA PRO A 234 -23.14 -25.15 -16.11
C PRO A 234 -21.96 -24.49 -16.84
N TYR A 235 -21.35 -23.50 -16.19
CA TYR A 235 -20.17 -22.80 -16.70
C TYR A 235 -18.93 -23.14 -15.84
N PRO A 236 -18.13 -24.16 -16.21
CA PRO A 236 -17.05 -24.70 -15.37
C PRO A 236 -15.73 -23.91 -15.50
N LEU A 237 -15.81 -22.65 -15.93
CA LEU A 237 -14.65 -21.81 -16.19
C LEU A 237 -14.64 -20.60 -15.25
N THR A 238 -13.44 -20.09 -15.02
CA THR A 238 -13.21 -18.77 -14.44
C THR A 238 -13.66 -17.68 -15.44
N PRO A 239 -13.81 -16.43 -14.98
CA PRO A 239 -14.09 -15.29 -15.85
C PRO A 239 -13.04 -15.11 -16.96
N HIS A 240 -11.81 -15.55 -16.70
CA HIS A 240 -10.69 -15.50 -17.66
C HIS A 240 -10.51 -16.81 -18.44
N ALA A 241 -11.57 -17.61 -18.56
CA ALA A 241 -11.63 -18.84 -19.35
C ALA A 241 -10.64 -19.95 -18.94
N ALA A 242 -10.13 -19.94 -17.70
CA ALA A 242 -9.40 -21.07 -17.11
C ALA A 242 -10.37 -22.05 -16.45
N PRO A 243 -10.00 -23.32 -16.17
CA PRO A 243 -10.84 -24.21 -15.37
C PRO A 243 -11.08 -23.65 -13.96
N ASP A 244 -12.33 -23.63 -13.50
CA ASP A 244 -12.68 -23.22 -12.13
C ASP A 244 -12.55 -24.43 -11.17
N PRO A 245 -11.63 -24.39 -10.19
CA PRO A 245 -11.37 -25.53 -9.30
C PRO A 245 -12.53 -25.81 -8.34
N ILE A 246 -13.37 -24.81 -8.05
CA ILE A 246 -14.47 -24.90 -7.07
C ILE A 246 -15.86 -24.85 -7.72
N TYR A 247 -15.93 -25.08 -9.04
CA TYR A 247 -17.16 -24.94 -9.82
C TYR A 247 -18.33 -25.79 -9.29
N ASP A 248 -18.06 -26.94 -8.65
CA ASP A 248 -19.06 -27.90 -8.16
C ASP A 248 -19.23 -27.93 -6.64
N HIS A 249 -18.51 -27.09 -5.90
CA HIS A 249 -18.55 -27.05 -4.44
C HIS A 249 -18.33 -25.66 -3.82
N SER A 250 -18.60 -24.59 -4.58
CA SER A 250 -18.72 -23.23 -4.04
C SER A 250 -19.91 -23.10 -3.09
N ALA A 251 -19.69 -22.37 -2.00
CA ALA A 251 -20.68 -22.06 -0.98
C ALA A 251 -21.72 -21.02 -1.44
N ASP A 252 -21.55 -20.34 -2.58
CA ASP A 252 -22.54 -19.39 -3.14
C ASP A 252 -23.93 -20.06 -3.28
N GLY A 253 -23.95 -21.37 -3.56
CA GLY A 253 -25.17 -22.20 -3.60
C GLY A 253 -26.01 -22.20 -2.31
N LEU A 254 -25.43 -21.88 -1.16
CA LEU A 254 -26.16 -21.74 0.11
C LEU A 254 -27.28 -20.69 0.02
N TYR A 255 -27.13 -19.66 -0.81
CA TYR A 255 -28.16 -18.63 -0.95
C TYR A 255 -29.41 -19.13 -1.67
N LEU A 256 -29.33 -20.18 -2.51
CA LEU A 256 -30.53 -20.86 -3.02
C LEU A 256 -31.28 -21.56 -1.89
N LEU A 257 -30.56 -22.29 -1.03
CA LEU A 257 -31.13 -22.91 0.16
C LEU A 257 -31.81 -21.85 1.04
N GLN A 258 -31.14 -20.71 1.27
CA GLN A 258 -31.70 -19.60 2.04
C GLN A 258 -32.99 -19.08 1.40
N LEU A 259 -32.99 -18.76 0.11
CA LEU A 259 -34.17 -18.23 -0.58
C LEU A 259 -35.36 -19.19 -0.51
N TYR A 260 -35.14 -20.48 -0.77
CA TYR A 260 -36.20 -21.50 -0.72
C TYR A 260 -36.75 -21.67 0.70
N ALA A 261 -35.89 -21.68 1.72
CA ALA A 261 -36.31 -21.75 3.11
C ALA A 261 -37.09 -20.49 3.53
N GLU A 262 -36.62 -19.29 3.18
CA GLU A 262 -37.25 -18.02 3.56
C GLU A 262 -38.61 -17.80 2.89
N LEU A 263 -38.79 -18.24 1.63
CA LEU A 263 -40.09 -18.25 0.95
C LEU A 263 -41.08 -19.23 1.58
N THR A 264 -40.60 -20.44 1.90
CA THR A 264 -41.39 -21.49 2.55
C THR A 264 -41.82 -21.06 3.94
N GLY A 265 -40.90 -20.49 4.73
CA GLY A 265 -41.17 -20.00 6.08
C GLY A 265 -42.17 -18.85 6.12
N ARG A 266 -42.20 -18.00 5.08
CA ARG A 266 -43.19 -16.92 4.92
C ARG A 266 -44.52 -17.37 4.31
N GLY A 267 -44.61 -18.60 3.83
CA GLY A 267 -45.81 -19.11 3.15
C GLY A 267 -46.09 -18.45 1.80
N LEU A 268 -45.07 -17.87 1.15
CA LEU A 268 -45.18 -17.22 -0.16
C LEU A 268 -45.07 -18.23 -1.32
N ALA A 269 -44.31 -19.31 -1.11
CA ALA A 269 -44.22 -20.48 -1.98
C ALA A 269 -43.71 -21.66 -1.14
N ASP A 270 -44.08 -22.90 -1.47
CA ASP A 270 -43.57 -24.09 -0.77
C ASP A 270 -42.46 -24.75 -1.58
N TRP A 271 -41.21 -24.49 -1.17
CA TRP A 271 -39.98 -25.01 -1.76
C TRP A 271 -39.24 -25.96 -0.81
N ARG A 272 -39.97 -26.59 0.11
CA ARG A 272 -39.36 -27.47 1.13
C ARG A 272 -38.59 -28.63 0.51
N VAL A 273 -39.00 -29.15 -0.64
CA VAL A 273 -38.32 -30.26 -1.33
C VAL A 273 -36.94 -29.83 -1.83
N GLU A 274 -36.88 -28.70 -2.52
CA GLU A 274 -35.64 -28.11 -3.06
C GLU A 274 -34.69 -27.71 -1.94
N ALA A 275 -35.19 -27.02 -0.91
CA ALA A 275 -34.42 -26.66 0.28
C ALA A 275 -33.86 -27.90 0.99
N THR A 276 -34.70 -28.94 1.17
CA THR A 276 -34.27 -30.21 1.76
C THR A 276 -33.16 -30.88 0.95
N GLY A 277 -33.29 -30.91 -0.38
CA GLY A 277 -32.28 -31.50 -1.26
C GLY A 277 -30.92 -30.83 -1.12
N LEU A 278 -30.88 -29.50 -1.17
CA LEU A 278 -29.64 -28.74 -1.02
C LEU A 278 -29.06 -28.87 0.38
N GLY A 279 -29.86 -28.68 1.44
CA GLY A 279 -29.36 -28.77 2.81
C GLY A 279 -28.84 -30.16 3.18
N ASP A 280 -29.53 -31.23 2.74
CA ASP A 280 -29.06 -32.61 2.96
C ASP A 280 -27.77 -32.88 2.16
N ALA A 281 -27.64 -32.39 0.92
CA ALA A 281 -26.41 -32.52 0.14
C ALA A 281 -25.23 -31.80 0.81
N PHE A 282 -25.43 -30.57 1.28
CA PHE A 282 -24.39 -29.79 1.96
C PHE A 282 -23.90 -30.50 3.22
N VAL A 283 -24.81 -30.92 4.09
CA VAL A 283 -24.46 -31.60 5.35
C VAL A 283 -23.83 -32.98 5.10
N ALA A 284 -24.35 -33.74 4.13
CA ALA A 284 -23.80 -35.06 3.79
C ALA A 284 -22.38 -34.98 3.21
N ALA A 285 -22.04 -33.92 2.49
CA ALA A 285 -20.70 -33.68 1.98
C ALA A 285 -19.69 -33.26 3.07
N GLY A 286 -20.14 -32.97 4.29
CA GLY A 286 -19.31 -32.30 5.31
C GLY A 286 -19.14 -30.80 5.04
N GLY A 287 -19.98 -30.23 4.18
CA GLY A 287 -20.00 -28.85 3.72
C GLY A 287 -19.32 -28.62 2.37
N PHE A 288 -19.91 -27.74 1.57
CA PHE A 288 -19.35 -27.22 0.32
C PHE A 288 -18.80 -25.82 0.60
N TRP A 289 -17.51 -25.75 0.92
CA TRP A 289 -16.88 -24.58 1.55
C TRP A 289 -16.12 -23.66 0.58
N GLY A 290 -16.11 -24.01 -0.71
CA GLY A 290 -15.41 -23.21 -1.71
C GLY A 290 -15.93 -21.78 -1.73
N SER A 291 -15.08 -20.82 -2.09
CA SER A 291 -15.39 -19.39 -2.00
C SER A 291 -16.78 -19.00 -2.54
N ILE A 292 -17.44 -18.08 -1.81
CA ILE A 292 -18.67 -17.36 -2.16
C ILE A 292 -18.38 -16.20 -3.12
N ASN A 293 -17.25 -15.53 -2.96
CA ASN A 293 -16.79 -14.51 -3.90
C ASN A 293 -16.68 -15.10 -5.30
N HIS A 294 -16.58 -14.29 -6.35
CA HIS A 294 -16.57 -14.79 -7.74
C HIS A 294 -15.25 -14.58 -8.47
N ASP A 295 -14.24 -14.11 -7.77
CA ASP A 295 -12.90 -13.75 -8.25
C ASP A 295 -11.77 -14.50 -7.50
N THR A 296 -12.12 -15.32 -6.51
CA THR A 296 -11.20 -16.14 -5.68
C THR A 296 -11.54 -17.64 -5.81
N TYR A 297 -10.69 -18.56 -5.32
CA TYR A 297 -10.74 -19.96 -5.78
C TYR A 297 -10.34 -21.03 -4.76
N ASP A 298 -10.22 -20.71 -3.46
CA ASP A 298 -9.89 -21.75 -2.48
C ASP A 298 -11.12 -22.56 -2.05
N ASP A 299 -10.85 -23.77 -1.57
CA ASP A 299 -11.85 -24.71 -1.02
C ASP A 299 -12.44 -24.25 0.32
N HIS A 300 -11.88 -23.22 0.96
CA HIS A 300 -12.27 -22.74 2.27
C HIS A 300 -12.12 -21.24 2.41
N GLU A 301 -13.23 -20.57 2.70
CA GLU A 301 -13.32 -19.12 2.91
C GLU A 301 -14.14 -18.82 4.17
N ASP A 302 -13.79 -17.78 4.94
CA ASP A 302 -14.44 -17.46 6.22
C ASP A 302 -15.95 -17.20 6.08
N VAL A 303 -16.38 -16.45 5.05
CA VAL A 303 -17.78 -16.10 4.81
C VAL A 303 -18.62 -17.30 4.40
N ALA A 304 -18.01 -18.34 3.82
CA ALA A 304 -18.69 -19.61 3.58
C ALA A 304 -19.13 -20.26 4.89
N TYR A 305 -18.27 -20.25 5.92
CA TYR A 305 -18.60 -20.77 7.26
C TYR A 305 -19.64 -19.90 7.96
N ALA A 306 -19.49 -18.58 7.92
CA ALA A 306 -20.45 -17.64 8.51
C ALA A 306 -21.83 -17.78 7.87
N SER A 307 -21.89 -17.78 6.53
CA SER A 307 -23.13 -17.93 5.77
C SER A 307 -23.78 -19.30 6.04
N ALA A 308 -23.01 -20.38 6.04
CA ALA A 308 -23.53 -21.72 6.34
C ALA A 308 -24.15 -21.79 7.73
N PHE A 309 -23.50 -21.22 8.76
CA PHE A 309 -24.06 -21.17 10.11
C PHE A 309 -25.43 -20.48 10.11
N ARG A 310 -25.49 -19.24 9.59
CA ARG A 310 -26.70 -18.42 9.62
C ARG A 310 -27.84 -19.06 8.81
N ILE A 311 -27.54 -19.62 7.64
CA ILE A 311 -28.52 -20.21 6.72
C ILE A 311 -29.02 -21.56 7.25
N LEU A 312 -28.14 -22.50 7.60
CA LEU A 312 -28.54 -23.82 8.05
C LEU A 312 -29.30 -23.76 9.38
N ARG A 313 -28.86 -22.92 10.33
CA ARG A 313 -29.55 -22.67 11.60
C ARG A 313 -31.02 -22.30 11.37
N ARG A 314 -31.27 -21.44 10.38
CA ARG A 314 -32.60 -20.93 10.05
C ARG A 314 -33.42 -21.89 9.20
N ALA A 315 -32.80 -22.49 8.19
CA ALA A 315 -33.44 -23.46 7.30
C ALA A 315 -33.83 -24.76 8.02
N ALA A 316 -33.10 -25.15 9.07
CA ALA A 316 -33.41 -26.28 9.94
C ALA A 316 -34.82 -26.19 10.54
N GLU A 317 -35.22 -25.02 11.01
CA GLU A 317 -36.55 -24.79 11.59
C GLU A 317 -37.65 -24.91 10.53
N VAL A 318 -37.42 -24.35 9.34
CA VAL A 318 -38.40 -24.38 8.26
C VAL A 318 -38.55 -25.79 7.70
N CYS A 319 -37.45 -26.52 7.52
CA CYS A 319 -37.46 -27.84 6.87
C CYS A 319 -37.64 -29.01 7.85
N ASP A 320 -37.75 -28.75 9.16
CA ASP A 320 -37.79 -29.76 10.23
C ASP A 320 -36.57 -30.68 10.21
N ARG A 321 -35.37 -30.07 10.16
CA ARG A 321 -34.07 -30.75 10.03
C ARG A 321 -33.12 -30.37 11.17
N PRO A 322 -33.29 -30.93 12.37
CA PRO A 322 -32.43 -30.59 13.53
C PRO A 322 -30.95 -30.87 13.29
N ALA A 323 -30.61 -31.90 12.51
CA ALA A 323 -29.21 -32.23 12.18
C ALA A 323 -28.48 -31.09 11.44
N TRP A 324 -29.18 -30.23 10.70
CA TRP A 324 -28.57 -29.07 10.06
C TRP A 324 -28.22 -27.98 11.08
N ARG A 325 -29.06 -27.82 12.11
CA ARG A 325 -28.77 -26.92 13.23
C ARG A 325 -27.56 -27.43 14.03
N ASP A 326 -27.51 -28.73 14.31
CA ASP A 326 -26.35 -29.35 14.96
C ASP A 326 -25.08 -29.12 14.11
N PHE A 327 -25.14 -29.36 12.81
CA PHE A 327 -24.02 -29.08 11.89
C PHE A 327 -23.59 -27.61 11.91
N ALA A 328 -24.55 -26.67 11.95
CA ALA A 328 -24.24 -25.25 12.04
C ALA A 328 -23.42 -24.92 13.31
N TYR A 329 -23.84 -25.43 14.47
CA TYR A 329 -23.19 -25.15 15.75
C TYR A 329 -21.92 -25.97 15.99
N ASP A 330 -21.85 -27.21 15.51
CA ASP A 330 -20.75 -28.14 15.79
C ASP A 330 -19.65 -28.10 14.72
N VAL A 331 -19.97 -27.62 13.50
CA VAL A 331 -19.03 -27.60 12.36
C VAL A 331 -18.85 -26.20 11.79
N ALA A 332 -19.94 -25.52 11.41
CA ALA A 332 -19.82 -24.25 10.69
C ALA A 332 -19.27 -23.12 11.58
N LEU A 333 -19.87 -22.89 12.76
CA LEU A 333 -19.47 -21.81 13.67
C LEU A 333 -18.04 -22.00 14.24
N PRO A 334 -17.62 -23.19 14.70
CA PRO A 334 -16.23 -23.42 15.13
C PRO A 334 -15.25 -23.36 13.95
N GLY A 335 -15.72 -23.64 12.74
CA GLY A 335 -14.91 -23.55 11.53
C GLY A 335 -14.32 -22.16 11.27
N LEU A 336 -14.97 -21.10 11.76
CA LEU A 336 -14.48 -19.71 11.70
C LEU A 336 -13.17 -19.49 12.48
N ASP A 337 -12.89 -20.30 13.52
CA ASP A 337 -11.71 -20.12 14.39
C ASP A 337 -10.39 -20.15 13.62
N ARG A 338 -10.35 -20.86 12.48
CA ARG A 338 -9.15 -20.96 11.64
C ARG A 338 -8.73 -19.63 11.01
N PHE A 339 -9.68 -18.72 10.81
CA PHE A 339 -9.48 -17.46 10.10
C PHE A 339 -9.18 -16.28 11.04
N VAL A 340 -9.40 -16.45 12.35
CA VAL A 340 -9.27 -15.36 13.32
C VAL A 340 -7.83 -14.88 13.46
N MET A 341 -7.65 -13.57 13.36
CA MET A 341 -6.39 -12.88 13.60
C MET A 341 -6.25 -12.53 15.08
N HIS A 342 -5.25 -13.12 15.74
CA HIS A 342 -5.05 -12.98 17.19
C HIS A 342 -4.15 -11.80 17.59
N GLU A 343 -3.53 -11.14 16.62
CA GLU A 343 -2.55 -10.07 16.80
C GLU A 343 -2.67 -9.01 15.70
N ASP A 344 -2.16 -7.82 15.99
CA ASP A 344 -1.95 -6.78 14.97
C ASP A 344 -0.69 -7.15 14.19
N ARG A 345 -0.77 -7.16 12.86
CA ARG A 345 0.34 -7.58 11.99
C ARG A 345 0.93 -6.39 11.26
N ASN A 346 2.25 -6.31 11.26
CA ASN A 346 3.03 -5.36 10.43
C ASN A 346 2.65 -3.87 10.62
N GLY A 347 2.19 -3.51 11.82
CA GLY A 347 1.74 -2.16 12.17
C GLY A 347 0.31 -1.82 11.74
N VAL A 348 -0.43 -2.83 11.26
CA VAL A 348 -1.83 -2.71 10.84
C VAL A 348 -2.75 -3.29 11.93
N PRO A 349 -3.85 -2.60 12.33
CA PRO A 349 -4.76 -3.06 13.39
C PRO A 349 -5.62 -4.29 13.03
N THR A 350 -5.01 -5.45 12.81
CA THR A 350 -5.70 -6.67 12.35
C THR A 350 -6.32 -7.52 13.46
N LYS A 351 -5.94 -7.29 14.72
CA LYS A 351 -6.40 -8.14 15.82
C LYS A 351 -7.91 -8.12 15.96
N GLY A 352 -8.52 -9.30 15.87
CA GLY A 352 -9.96 -9.50 15.97
C GLY A 352 -10.67 -9.64 14.62
N LEU A 353 -9.99 -9.33 13.51
CA LEU A 353 -10.49 -9.59 12.16
C LEU A 353 -10.29 -11.07 11.76
N LEU A 354 -10.86 -11.45 10.63
CA LEU A 354 -10.69 -12.72 9.95
C LEU A 354 -10.05 -12.48 8.58
N TRP A 355 -9.09 -13.33 8.21
CA TRP A 355 -8.55 -13.38 6.84
C TRP A 355 -9.47 -14.25 5.96
N MET A 356 -9.60 -13.91 4.68
CA MET A 356 -10.58 -14.51 3.77
C MET A 356 -10.28 -15.98 3.42
N GLU A 357 -9.19 -16.23 2.68
CA GLU A 357 -8.76 -17.58 2.27
C GLU A 357 -7.23 -17.71 2.19
N ALA A 358 -6.70 -18.92 1.96
CA ALA A 358 -5.28 -19.21 2.15
C ALA A 358 -4.40 -18.64 1.03
N THR A 359 -4.90 -18.63 -0.21
CA THR A 359 -4.20 -18.04 -1.36
C THR A 359 -4.50 -16.55 -1.53
N TRP A 360 -5.53 -16.03 -0.87
CA TRP A 360 -5.88 -14.62 -0.78
C TRP A 360 -6.27 -14.25 0.66
N ASP A 361 -5.26 -13.96 1.46
CA ASP A 361 -5.38 -13.79 2.90
C ASP A 361 -5.65 -12.35 3.32
N THR A 362 -6.19 -11.48 2.45
CA THR A 362 -6.66 -10.14 2.87
C THR A 362 -7.92 -10.26 3.74
N SER A 363 -8.14 -9.34 4.70
CA SER A 363 -9.35 -9.33 5.53
C SER A 363 -10.41 -8.40 4.93
N TYR A 364 -11.42 -8.95 4.26
CA TYR A 364 -12.55 -8.18 3.71
C TYR A 364 -13.61 -7.89 4.77
N LEU A 365 -14.07 -6.64 4.84
CA LEU A 365 -14.89 -6.19 5.97
C LEU A 365 -16.33 -6.70 5.89
N TRP A 366 -16.87 -6.99 4.70
CA TRP A 366 -18.19 -7.61 4.56
C TRP A 366 -18.24 -9.05 5.11
N GLU A 367 -17.17 -9.81 4.93
CA GLU A 367 -17.04 -11.19 5.42
C GLU A 367 -16.91 -11.22 6.93
N ASN A 368 -16.08 -10.33 7.45
CA ASN A 368 -15.95 -10.07 8.88
C ASN A 368 -17.31 -9.68 9.49
N ALA A 369 -18.09 -8.85 8.80
CA ALA A 369 -19.45 -8.52 9.24
C ALA A 369 -20.39 -9.74 9.29
N GLU A 370 -20.33 -10.63 8.29
CA GLU A 370 -21.08 -11.89 8.29
C GLU A 370 -20.68 -12.80 9.46
N ALA A 371 -19.37 -12.94 9.72
CA ALA A 371 -18.85 -13.71 10.86
C ALA A 371 -19.26 -13.10 12.21
N ALA A 372 -19.18 -11.77 12.35
CA ALA A 372 -19.65 -11.05 13.53
C ALA A 372 -21.15 -11.33 13.77
N HIS A 373 -21.96 -11.31 12.72
CA HIS A 373 -23.38 -11.58 12.80
C HIS A 373 -23.67 -13.03 13.24
N ALA A 374 -22.94 -13.99 12.69
CA ALA A 374 -23.04 -15.40 13.08
C ALA A 374 -22.80 -15.60 14.59
N TRP A 375 -21.71 -15.02 15.14
CA TRP A 375 -21.44 -15.11 16.58
C TRP A 375 -22.45 -14.37 17.45
N LEU A 376 -22.94 -13.20 17.02
CA LEU A 376 -23.97 -12.46 17.77
C LEU A 376 -25.31 -13.23 17.78
N GLU A 377 -25.73 -13.81 16.65
CA GLU A 377 -26.93 -14.67 16.57
C GLU A 377 -26.79 -15.89 17.48
N ALA A 378 -25.63 -16.56 17.43
CA ALA A 378 -25.34 -17.71 18.28
C ALA A 378 -25.36 -17.35 19.77
N GLY A 379 -24.72 -16.24 20.15
CA GLY A 379 -24.68 -15.73 21.53
C GLY A 379 -26.07 -15.37 22.05
N ARG A 380 -26.92 -14.74 21.21
CA ARG A 380 -28.32 -14.46 21.57
C ARG A 380 -29.13 -15.73 21.84
N GLU A 381 -29.01 -16.73 20.96
CA GLU A 381 -29.81 -17.95 21.06
C GLU A 381 -29.38 -18.87 22.21
N THR A 382 -28.07 -18.98 22.43
CA THR A 382 -27.50 -19.85 23.47
C THR A 382 -27.42 -19.17 24.83
N GLY A 383 -27.42 -17.83 24.86
CA GLY A 383 -27.13 -17.05 26.06
C GLY A 383 -25.64 -17.05 26.44
N ASP A 384 -24.74 -17.51 25.57
CA ASP A 384 -23.30 -17.55 25.83
C ASP A 384 -22.66 -16.15 25.62
N PRO A 385 -22.18 -15.49 26.69
CA PRO A 385 -21.54 -14.19 26.57
C PRO A 385 -20.22 -14.22 25.81
N ALA A 386 -19.54 -15.37 25.72
CA ALA A 386 -18.28 -15.49 24.98
C ALA A 386 -18.51 -15.32 23.48
N LEU A 387 -19.58 -15.91 22.93
CA LEU A 387 -19.95 -15.75 21.52
C LEU A 387 -20.31 -14.30 21.21
N THR A 388 -21.09 -13.64 22.06
CA THR A 388 -21.38 -12.21 21.91
C THR A 388 -20.10 -11.37 21.93
N ALA A 389 -19.17 -11.65 22.86
CA ALA A 389 -17.90 -10.94 22.93
C ALA A 389 -17.05 -11.12 21.67
N ARG A 390 -17.08 -12.30 21.03
CA ARG A 390 -16.40 -12.53 19.74
C ARG A 390 -16.97 -11.65 18.63
N GLY A 391 -18.30 -11.62 18.49
CA GLY A 391 -18.93 -10.74 17.51
C GLY A 391 -18.60 -9.26 17.72
N LEU A 392 -18.60 -8.80 18.98
CA LEU A 392 -18.20 -7.44 19.33
C LEU A 392 -16.72 -7.15 19.06
N THR A 393 -15.84 -8.14 19.23
CA THR A 393 -14.41 -8.00 18.94
C THR A 393 -14.18 -7.71 17.45
N VAL A 394 -14.92 -8.40 16.56
CA VAL A 394 -14.84 -8.13 15.11
C VAL A 394 -15.37 -6.75 14.76
N LEU A 395 -16.53 -6.35 15.31
CA LEU A 395 -17.10 -5.02 15.05
C LEU A 395 -16.20 -3.89 15.57
N GLU A 396 -15.55 -4.08 16.71
CA GLU A 396 -14.55 -3.15 17.23
C GLU A 396 -13.35 -3.07 16.29
N ALA A 397 -12.87 -4.20 15.77
CA ALA A 397 -11.75 -4.23 14.84
C ALA A 397 -12.10 -3.49 13.54
N ILE A 398 -13.26 -3.76 12.92
CA ILE A 398 -13.79 -3.04 11.74
C ILE A 398 -13.77 -1.51 11.95
N ALA A 399 -14.20 -1.04 13.12
CA ALA A 399 -14.27 0.39 13.43
C ALA A 399 -12.92 1.14 13.39
N ARG A 400 -11.78 0.44 13.35
CA ARG A 400 -10.42 1.03 13.28
C ARG A 400 -9.99 1.42 11.87
N HIS A 401 -10.78 1.11 10.84
CA HIS A 401 -10.39 1.22 9.43
C HIS A 401 -11.16 2.28 8.64
N HIS A 402 -11.72 3.28 9.34
CA HIS A 402 -12.29 4.47 8.69
C HIS A 402 -11.20 5.46 8.25
N HIS A 403 -11.41 6.11 7.10
CA HIS A 403 -10.54 7.14 6.51
C HIS A 403 -11.32 8.30 5.92
N GLY A 404 -10.59 9.36 5.59
CA GLY A 404 -11.11 10.50 4.85
C GLY A 404 -12.11 11.36 5.63
N PRO A 405 -12.50 12.52 5.09
CA PRO A 405 -13.41 13.45 5.78
C PRO A 405 -14.88 13.02 5.74
N TYR A 406 -15.22 11.99 4.97
CA TYR A 406 -16.60 11.57 4.72
C TYR A 406 -17.02 10.30 5.46
N GLY A 407 -16.11 9.64 6.19
CA GLY A 407 -16.40 8.37 6.87
C GLY A 407 -16.24 7.14 5.98
N PHE A 408 -15.39 7.22 4.96
CA PHE A 408 -15.02 6.06 4.14
C PHE A 408 -14.52 4.93 5.04
N LEU A 409 -14.97 3.71 4.79
CA LEU A 409 -14.51 2.48 5.42
C LEU A 409 -13.91 1.62 4.31
N THR A 410 -12.69 1.13 4.50
CA THR A 410 -11.98 0.33 3.50
C THR A 410 -12.77 -0.91 3.08
N GLU A 411 -12.54 -1.40 1.86
CA GLU A 411 -12.96 -2.72 1.42
C GLU A 411 -12.36 -3.83 2.31
N GLY A 412 -11.03 -3.79 2.44
CA GLY A 412 -10.27 -4.79 3.15
C GLY A 412 -9.00 -4.25 3.79
N VAL A 413 -8.40 -5.09 4.62
CA VAL A 413 -7.16 -4.81 5.36
C VAL A 413 -6.09 -5.75 4.86
N ASP A 414 -5.07 -5.22 4.19
CA ASP A 414 -3.97 -5.97 3.58
C ASP A 414 -2.66 -5.77 4.38
N TRP A 415 -2.46 -6.65 5.36
CA TRP A 415 -1.25 -6.62 6.21
C TRP A 415 -0.03 -7.26 5.57
N ASN A 416 -0.15 -7.93 4.43
CA ASN A 416 0.96 -8.65 3.80
C ASN A 416 1.29 -8.15 2.37
N ASN A 417 0.64 -7.07 1.95
CA ASN A 417 0.86 -6.39 0.67
C ASN A 417 0.46 -7.27 -0.53
N HIS A 418 -0.61 -8.08 -0.38
CA HIS A 418 -1.20 -8.89 -1.43
C HIS A 418 -1.71 -8.06 -2.61
N VAL A 419 -2.50 -7.00 -2.32
CA VAL A 419 -3.05 -6.11 -3.36
C VAL A 419 -2.02 -5.07 -3.82
N THR A 420 -0.87 -5.02 -3.15
CA THR A 420 0.24 -4.09 -3.34
C THR A 420 -0.02 -2.68 -2.80
N ARG A 421 1.05 -2.04 -2.35
CA ARG A 421 1.04 -0.74 -1.66
C ARG A 421 0.40 0.40 -2.43
N ARG A 422 0.20 0.27 -3.75
CA ARG A 422 -0.49 1.29 -4.56
C ARG A 422 -1.98 1.34 -4.30
N HIS A 423 -2.54 0.23 -3.83
CA HIS A 423 -3.93 0.09 -3.46
C HIS A 423 -4.16 0.42 -2.01
N HIS A 424 -3.12 0.71 -1.23
CA HIS A 424 -3.30 1.12 0.16
C HIS A 424 -3.59 2.60 0.27
N VAL A 425 -4.39 2.96 1.28
CA VAL A 425 -4.57 4.33 1.71
C VAL A 425 -3.19 4.95 1.91
N ASP A 426 -3.00 6.10 1.27
CA ASP A 426 -1.75 6.84 1.24
C ASP A 426 -0.52 6.15 0.61
N GLY A 427 -0.60 4.90 0.15
CA GLY A 427 0.52 4.23 -0.52
C GLY A 427 1.53 3.52 0.41
N VAL A 428 1.12 3.19 1.65
CA VAL A 428 1.95 2.49 2.66
C VAL A 428 2.17 1.02 2.31
N LEU A 429 3.26 0.39 2.78
CA LEU A 429 3.57 -1.00 2.42
C LEU A 429 2.48 -1.98 2.86
N TYR A 430 1.98 -1.84 4.09
CA TYR A 430 0.89 -2.65 4.64
C TYR A 430 -0.19 -1.72 5.15
N GLY A 431 -1.46 -1.99 4.85
CA GLY A 431 -2.53 -1.10 5.27
C GLY A 431 -3.89 -1.43 4.70
N ASP A 432 -4.77 -0.44 4.81
CA ASP A 432 -6.15 -0.53 4.35
C ASP A 432 -6.22 -0.21 2.87
N ILE A 433 -7.09 -0.89 2.14
CA ILE A 433 -7.35 -0.64 0.72
C ILE A 433 -7.98 0.76 0.51
N ASN A 434 -7.59 1.45 -0.57
CA ASN A 434 -8.00 2.81 -0.89
C ASN A 434 -9.28 2.90 -1.72
N TYR A 435 -10.14 1.88 -1.61
CA TYR A 435 -11.47 1.82 -2.20
C TYR A 435 -12.40 0.88 -1.46
N THR A 436 -13.69 0.92 -1.81
CA THR A 436 -14.74 0.10 -1.21
C THR A 436 -15.99 0.06 -2.08
N GLU A 437 -16.82 -0.97 -1.87
CA GLU A 437 -18.19 -1.02 -2.35
C GLU A 437 -19.13 -0.31 -1.38
N PRO A 438 -19.76 0.80 -1.80
CA PRO A 438 -20.50 1.66 -0.88
C PRO A 438 -21.75 0.99 -0.29
N LEU A 439 -22.30 -0.03 -0.96
CA LEU A 439 -23.50 -0.75 -0.52
C LEU A 439 -23.22 -2.20 -0.07
N LEU A 440 -21.97 -2.66 -0.12
CA LEU A 440 -21.52 -3.96 0.40
C LEU A 440 -20.46 -3.77 1.48
N ASN A 441 -19.15 -3.85 1.17
CA ASN A 441 -18.06 -3.79 2.15
C ASN A 441 -18.16 -2.63 3.12
N HIS A 442 -18.47 -1.45 2.59
CA HIS A 442 -18.59 -0.24 3.37
C HIS A 442 -19.72 -0.24 4.39
N LEU A 443 -20.82 -0.94 4.10
CA LEU A 443 -22.10 -0.79 4.81
C LEU A 443 -22.53 -2.07 5.55
N HIS A 444 -22.04 -3.24 5.16
CA HIS A 444 -22.59 -4.53 5.58
C HIS A 444 -22.55 -4.76 7.10
N PHE A 445 -21.51 -4.27 7.78
CA PHE A 445 -21.35 -4.37 9.24
C PHE A 445 -22.38 -3.54 10.04
N VAL A 446 -23.13 -2.64 9.40
CA VAL A 446 -24.25 -1.95 10.05
C VAL A 446 -25.32 -2.95 10.50
N GLY A 447 -25.50 -4.04 9.76
CA GLY A 447 -26.44 -5.13 10.11
C GLY A 447 -26.17 -5.76 11.49
N PRO A 448 -25.02 -6.42 11.71
CA PRO A 448 -24.66 -6.98 13.02
C PRO A 448 -24.53 -5.92 14.12
N THR A 449 -24.08 -4.70 13.78
CA THR A 449 -24.02 -3.60 14.76
C THR A 449 -25.41 -3.24 15.29
N LEU A 450 -26.39 -3.05 14.40
CA LEU A 450 -27.79 -2.80 14.79
C LEU A 450 -28.38 -3.98 15.56
N PHE A 451 -28.13 -5.22 15.10
CA PHE A 451 -28.59 -6.42 15.78
C PHE A 451 -28.16 -6.44 17.25
N TYR A 452 -26.94 -6.01 17.57
CA TYR A 452 -26.48 -5.89 18.95
C TYR A 452 -27.07 -4.67 19.68
N LEU A 453 -27.01 -3.47 19.09
CA LEU A 453 -27.44 -2.23 19.74
C LEU A 453 -28.93 -2.24 20.11
N GLU A 454 -29.78 -2.84 19.27
CA GLU A 454 -31.21 -3.00 19.54
C GLU A 454 -31.46 -3.89 20.77
N GLN A 455 -30.67 -4.95 20.95
CA GLN A 455 -30.84 -5.90 22.05
C GLN A 455 -30.52 -5.29 23.39
N ILE A 456 -29.48 -4.47 23.44
CA ILE A 456 -29.10 -3.76 24.67
C ILE A 456 -29.91 -2.47 24.87
N GLY A 457 -30.79 -2.14 23.93
CA GLY A 457 -31.61 -0.93 23.97
C GLY A 457 -30.78 0.35 23.95
N TYR A 458 -29.62 0.33 23.30
CA TYR A 458 -28.73 1.49 23.25
C TYR A 458 -29.42 2.65 22.51
N ARG A 459 -29.15 3.88 22.95
CA ARG A 459 -29.60 5.10 22.27
C ARG A 459 -28.44 6.09 22.25
N PRO A 460 -28.07 6.63 21.08
CA PRO A 460 -26.91 7.48 20.97
C PRO A 460 -27.13 8.83 21.67
N PRO A 461 -26.06 9.46 22.18
CA PRO A 461 -26.12 10.86 22.62
C PRO A 461 -26.56 11.79 21.49
N ALA A 462 -27.39 12.80 21.77
CA ALA A 462 -27.88 13.73 20.77
C ALA A 462 -26.76 14.52 20.05
N ALA A 463 -25.59 14.68 20.69
CA ALA A 463 -24.43 15.37 20.14
C ALA A 463 -23.60 14.51 19.16
N LEU A 464 -23.87 13.19 19.08
CA LEU A 464 -23.16 12.27 18.18
C LEU A 464 -23.83 12.26 16.81
N ASP A 465 -23.84 13.43 16.15
CA ASP A 465 -24.29 13.60 14.76
C ASP A 465 -23.29 13.02 13.75
N ASP A 466 -23.55 13.17 12.45
CA ASP A 466 -22.72 12.56 11.39
C ASP A 466 -21.25 13.06 11.48
N ALA A 467 -21.05 14.36 11.71
CA ALA A 467 -19.71 14.95 11.80
C ALA A 467 -18.97 14.46 13.06
N ALA A 468 -19.65 14.42 14.20
CA ALA A 468 -19.08 13.91 15.44
C ALA A 468 -18.78 12.40 15.37
N ALA A 469 -19.64 11.62 14.71
CA ALA A 469 -19.46 10.19 14.50
C ALA A 469 -18.25 9.89 13.59
N ILE A 470 -18.14 10.59 12.46
CA ILE A 470 -16.98 10.50 11.58
C ILE A 470 -15.70 10.85 12.35
N ALA A 471 -15.69 11.97 13.09
CA ALA A 471 -14.53 12.37 13.88
C ALA A 471 -14.13 11.31 14.91
N LEU A 472 -15.10 10.73 15.63
CA LEU A 472 -14.84 9.69 16.63
C LEU A 472 -14.29 8.40 16.01
N ALA A 473 -14.89 7.93 14.91
CA ALA A 473 -14.42 6.73 14.21
C ALA A 473 -12.98 6.89 13.69
N LEU A 474 -12.68 8.06 13.10
CA LEU A 474 -11.34 8.39 12.64
C LEU A 474 -10.33 8.50 13.79
N ASP A 475 -10.71 9.13 14.90
CA ASP A 475 -9.86 9.22 16.10
C ASP A 475 -9.56 7.84 16.69
N PHE A 476 -10.57 6.97 16.72
CA PHE A 476 -10.43 5.59 17.20
C PHE A 476 -9.45 4.79 16.34
N GLY A 477 -9.61 4.82 15.02
CA GLY A 477 -8.69 4.15 14.09
C GLY A 477 -7.27 4.70 14.14
N ARG A 478 -7.09 6.02 14.31
CA ARG A 478 -5.77 6.65 14.47
C ARG A 478 -5.06 6.23 15.75
N ALA A 479 -5.78 6.14 16.86
CA ALA A 479 -5.21 5.76 18.15
C ALA A 479 -4.64 4.34 18.17
N ALA A 480 -5.11 3.47 17.26
CA ALA A 480 -4.65 2.09 17.14
C ALA A 480 -3.34 1.92 16.35
N ARG A 481 -2.81 2.98 15.72
CA ARG A 481 -1.64 2.89 14.82
C ARG A 481 -0.37 3.44 15.47
N PRO A 482 0.79 2.77 15.33
CA PRO A 482 2.07 3.31 15.80
C PRO A 482 2.42 4.63 15.12
N LEU A 483 3.01 5.56 15.88
CA LEU A 483 3.49 6.85 15.36
C LEU A 483 5.00 6.99 15.63
N PRO A 484 5.86 6.63 14.65
CA PRO A 484 7.29 6.83 14.77
C PRO A 484 7.64 8.31 15.05
N GLY A 485 8.59 8.55 15.95
CA GLY A 485 9.06 9.91 16.28
C GLY A 485 8.21 10.69 17.29
N ALA A 486 7.08 10.15 17.76
CA ALA A 486 6.21 10.83 18.72
C ALA A 486 6.90 11.19 20.05
N GLU A 487 7.97 10.49 20.43
CA GLU A 487 8.73 10.72 21.67
C GLU A 487 9.84 11.78 21.51
N GLY A 488 10.24 12.11 20.28
CA GLY A 488 11.40 12.96 19.96
C GLY A 488 12.49 12.19 19.21
N ALA A 489 13.65 12.83 19.02
CA ALA A 489 14.79 12.21 18.37
C ALA A 489 15.65 11.48 19.42
N ARG A 490 16.27 10.37 19.02
CA ARG A 490 17.11 9.56 19.92
C ARG A 490 18.51 9.38 19.38
N TYR A 491 19.51 9.39 20.26
CA TYR A 491 20.91 9.21 19.89
C TYR A 491 21.44 7.85 20.35
N PHE A 492 21.96 7.07 19.40
CA PHE A 492 22.61 5.80 19.65
C PHE A 492 24.11 5.90 19.30
N VAL A 493 25.01 5.87 20.27
CA VAL A 493 26.46 6.05 19.99
C VAL A 493 27.10 4.72 19.57
N ARG A 494 27.73 4.67 18.39
CA ARG A 494 28.48 3.51 17.89
C ARG A 494 29.90 3.50 18.44
N LEU A 495 30.33 2.37 19.02
CA LEU A 495 31.63 2.20 19.67
C LEU A 495 32.32 0.93 19.17
N TYR A 496 33.36 1.10 18.36
CA TYR A 496 34.18 0.00 17.86
C TYR A 496 35.06 -0.63 18.92
N HIS A 497 35.51 -1.87 18.68
CA HIS A 497 36.32 -2.62 19.64
C HIS A 497 37.50 -1.82 20.25
N PRO A 498 38.29 -1.04 19.47
CA PRO A 498 39.38 -0.26 20.06
C PRO A 498 38.95 0.78 21.11
N ALA A 499 37.73 1.32 21.01
CA ALA A 499 37.16 2.27 21.97
C ALA A 499 36.67 1.60 23.27
N ILE A 500 36.62 0.27 23.32
CA ILE A 500 36.13 -0.51 24.47
C ILE A 500 37.09 -1.62 24.92
N ALA A 501 38.27 -1.68 24.29
CA ALA A 501 39.30 -2.68 24.55
C ALA A 501 39.92 -2.59 25.96
N THR A 502 39.92 -1.41 26.60
CA THR A 502 40.47 -1.20 27.95
C THR A 502 39.54 -0.36 28.81
N ASP A 503 39.65 -0.45 30.13
CA ASP A 503 38.77 0.27 31.05
C ASP A 503 38.88 1.79 30.94
N ALA A 504 40.10 2.31 30.71
CA ALA A 504 40.34 3.73 30.50
C ALA A 504 39.60 4.25 29.25
N ARG A 505 39.45 3.42 28.21
CA ARG A 505 38.71 3.76 27.00
C ARG A 505 37.21 3.68 27.19
N VAL A 506 36.74 2.68 27.93
CA VAL A 506 35.33 2.61 28.33
C VAL A 506 34.93 3.85 29.14
N ASP A 507 35.77 4.30 30.07
CA ASP A 507 35.51 5.53 30.85
C ASP A 507 35.46 6.79 29.97
N GLU A 508 36.28 6.84 28.92
CA GLU A 508 36.29 7.91 27.94
C GLU A 508 35.04 7.91 27.06
N ALA A 509 34.65 6.75 26.54
CA ALA A 509 33.41 6.60 25.78
C ALA A 509 32.18 6.96 26.63
N LEU A 510 32.14 6.54 27.91
CA LEU A 510 31.05 6.88 28.83
C LEU A 510 30.91 8.39 29.05
N ARG A 511 32.01 9.14 29.13
CA ARG A 511 31.95 10.62 29.23
C ARG A 511 31.31 11.23 27.98
N PHE A 512 31.66 10.75 26.79
CA PHE A 512 31.04 11.23 25.54
C PHE A 512 29.55 10.90 25.50
N VAL A 513 29.20 9.64 25.79
CA VAL A 513 27.81 9.13 25.85
C VAL A 513 26.95 9.98 26.80
N GLN A 514 27.48 10.32 27.98
CA GLN A 514 26.79 11.20 28.94
C GLN A 514 26.68 12.64 28.45
N ALA A 515 27.73 13.18 27.82
CA ALA A 515 27.75 14.55 27.32
C ALA A 515 26.73 14.78 26.20
N VAL A 516 26.55 13.82 25.30
CA VAL A 516 25.52 13.87 24.24
C VAL A 516 24.14 13.45 24.73
N LYS A 517 24.04 12.99 25.98
CA LYS A 517 22.82 12.44 26.60
C LYS A 517 22.23 11.31 25.74
N ALA A 518 23.06 10.35 25.34
CA ALA A 518 22.64 9.26 24.47
C ALA A 518 21.49 8.45 25.08
N ASP A 519 20.62 7.93 24.22
CA ASP A 519 19.51 7.04 24.59
C ASP A 519 19.93 5.57 24.47
N GLY A 520 21.01 5.29 23.73
CA GLY A 520 21.64 3.98 23.72
C GLY A 520 23.06 3.96 23.16
N VAL A 521 23.66 2.78 23.16
CA VAL A 521 24.97 2.50 22.55
C VAL A 521 24.94 1.25 21.69
N LEU A 522 25.72 1.22 20.61
CA LEU A 522 25.98 0.04 19.79
C LEU A 522 27.46 -0.33 19.97
N LEU A 523 27.73 -1.47 20.60
CA LEU A 523 29.09 -1.96 20.85
C LEU A 523 29.47 -3.00 19.79
N PHE A 524 30.63 -2.82 19.16
CA PHE A 524 31.13 -3.73 18.13
C PHE A 524 32.30 -4.57 18.65
N GLU A 525 32.34 -5.83 18.25
CA GLU A 525 33.42 -6.77 18.58
C GLU A 525 34.68 -6.56 17.74
N ALA A 526 34.57 -5.84 16.62
CA ALA A 526 35.66 -5.57 15.69
C ALA A 526 35.63 -4.12 15.14
N SER A 527 36.52 -3.82 14.19
CA SER A 527 36.61 -2.55 13.46
C SER A 527 37.09 -2.81 12.02
N TYR A 528 36.43 -2.23 11.01
CA TYR A 528 36.80 -2.43 9.59
C TYR A 528 38.26 -2.02 9.30
N ASP A 529 38.74 -0.98 9.96
CA ASP A 529 40.10 -0.46 9.75
C ASP A 529 41.19 -1.34 10.38
N MET A 530 40.84 -2.21 11.33
CA MET A 530 41.76 -3.11 12.05
C MET A 530 41.58 -4.58 11.66
N ASP A 531 40.35 -4.97 11.37
CA ASP A 531 39.90 -6.34 11.13
C ASP A 531 39.07 -6.36 9.82
N PRO A 532 39.67 -6.20 8.62
CA PRO A 532 38.92 -5.97 7.38
C PRO A 532 38.20 -7.23 6.83
N ALA A 533 38.45 -8.41 7.41
CA ALA A 533 37.94 -9.69 6.95
C ALA A 533 37.49 -10.58 8.13
N LEU A 534 36.85 -11.71 7.82
CA LEU A 534 36.33 -12.66 8.81
C LEU A 534 37.37 -13.06 9.87
N LEU A 535 36.91 -13.07 11.13
CA LEU A 535 37.69 -13.50 12.29
C LEU A 535 37.46 -14.99 12.61
N THR A 536 38.41 -15.64 13.29
CA THR A 536 38.16 -17.02 13.75
C THR A 536 37.26 -17.01 14.98
N LEU A 537 36.55 -18.11 15.24
CA LEU A 537 35.71 -18.25 16.45
C LEU A 537 36.49 -18.01 17.75
N ASP A 538 37.77 -18.37 17.81
CA ASP A 538 38.61 -18.12 18.99
C ASP A 538 38.85 -16.62 19.22
N GLN A 539 39.03 -15.84 18.16
CA GLN A 539 39.12 -14.37 18.27
C GLN A 539 37.77 -13.78 18.64
N LEU A 540 36.68 -14.20 18.01
CA LEU A 540 35.33 -13.72 18.34
C LEU A 540 34.97 -13.99 19.80
N ARG A 541 35.27 -15.18 20.33
CA ARG A 541 35.07 -15.50 21.76
C ARG A 541 35.80 -14.53 22.68
N LEU A 542 37.04 -14.16 22.36
CA LEU A 542 37.79 -13.16 23.13
C LEU A 542 37.14 -11.77 23.07
N ARG A 543 36.71 -11.34 21.87
CA ARG A 543 36.11 -10.01 21.66
C ARG A 543 34.73 -9.90 22.33
N PHE A 544 33.85 -10.88 22.14
CA PHE A 544 32.53 -10.90 22.79
C PHE A 544 32.61 -11.08 24.31
N ALA A 545 33.61 -11.80 24.83
CA ALA A 545 33.85 -11.86 26.27
C ALA A 545 34.12 -10.46 26.85
N ARG A 546 34.89 -9.62 26.13
CA ARG A 546 35.10 -8.23 26.54
C ARG A 546 33.82 -7.41 26.45
N LEU A 547 33.01 -7.56 25.39
CA LEU A 547 31.72 -6.88 25.28
C LEU A 547 30.78 -7.24 26.44
N LYS A 548 30.70 -8.52 26.77
CA LYS A 548 29.91 -9.06 27.88
C LYS A 548 30.35 -8.49 29.24
N GLU A 549 31.65 -8.29 29.43
CA GLU A 549 32.20 -7.67 30.64
C GLU A 549 31.80 -6.19 30.78
N VAL A 550 31.81 -5.42 29.68
CA VAL A 550 31.60 -3.97 29.72
C VAL A 550 30.16 -3.53 29.52
N ALA A 551 29.30 -4.35 28.90
CA ALA A 551 27.89 -4.01 28.65
C ALA A 551 27.13 -3.54 29.91
N PRO A 552 27.30 -4.15 31.12
CA PRO A 552 26.65 -3.66 32.34
C PRO A 552 27.06 -2.23 32.74
N ARG A 553 28.28 -1.78 32.40
CA ARG A 553 28.73 -0.41 32.69
C ARG A 553 28.00 0.61 31.83
N PHE A 554 27.76 0.30 30.55
CA PHE A 554 26.96 1.16 29.67
C PHE A 554 25.48 1.14 30.04
N ARG A 555 24.92 -0.02 30.41
CA ARG A 555 23.53 -0.12 30.88
C ARG A 555 23.24 0.73 32.12
N ALA A 556 24.25 0.97 32.96
CA ALA A 556 24.12 1.90 34.09
C ALA A 556 24.06 3.38 33.67
N ALA A 557 24.43 3.72 32.44
CA ALA A 557 24.52 5.09 31.93
C ALA A 557 23.46 5.43 30.86
N VAL A 558 22.98 4.44 30.09
CA VAL A 558 21.99 4.62 29.03
C VAL A 558 20.84 3.60 29.11
N PRO A 559 19.64 3.95 28.59
CA PRO A 559 18.50 3.02 28.54
C PRO A 559 18.73 1.74 27.72
N GLU A 560 19.36 1.84 26.54
CA GLU A 560 19.50 0.71 25.60
C GLU A 560 20.99 0.38 25.32
N VAL A 561 21.35 -0.90 25.40
CA VAL A 561 22.68 -1.41 25.02
C VAL A 561 22.53 -2.46 23.92
N HIS A 562 23.03 -2.13 22.74
CA HIS A 562 23.02 -3.00 21.58
C HIS A 562 24.41 -3.59 21.31
N ILE A 563 24.45 -4.78 20.70
CA ILE A 563 25.66 -5.39 20.17
C ILE A 563 25.55 -5.41 18.66
N ASN A 564 26.56 -4.90 17.97
CA ASN A 564 26.59 -4.89 16.52
C ASN A 564 27.68 -5.84 16.05
N VAL A 565 27.27 -6.94 15.40
CA VAL A 565 28.21 -7.83 14.73
C VAL A 565 28.76 -7.08 13.53
N MET A 566 30.08 -6.98 13.42
CA MET A 566 30.72 -6.10 12.46
C MET A 566 30.87 -6.75 11.08
N ILE A 567 31.18 -8.05 11.02
CA ILE A 567 31.44 -8.75 9.76
C ILE A 567 30.74 -10.10 9.78
N THR A 568 29.59 -10.18 9.11
CA THR A 568 28.77 -11.41 9.14
C THR A 568 29.18 -12.39 8.06
N VAL A 569 29.08 -11.98 6.79
CA VAL A 569 29.49 -12.81 5.64
C VAL A 569 30.90 -12.46 5.17
N GLY A 570 31.36 -11.23 5.37
CA GLY A 570 32.66 -10.73 4.91
C GLY A 570 32.56 -9.34 4.31
N HIS A 571 33.63 -8.55 4.45
CA HIS A 571 33.70 -7.17 3.95
C HIS A 571 34.60 -7.07 2.70
N VAL A 572 35.92 -7.02 2.89
CA VAL A 572 36.94 -6.96 1.82
C VAL A 572 38.22 -7.73 2.20
N ASP A 573 39.07 -8.09 1.24
CA ASP A 573 40.36 -8.76 1.55
C ASP A 573 41.35 -7.81 2.24
N ALA A 574 41.46 -6.57 1.72
CA ALA A 574 42.50 -5.60 2.10
C ALA A 574 43.94 -6.16 2.12
N GLY A 575 44.18 -7.30 1.45
CA GLY A 575 45.46 -8.03 1.42
C GLY A 575 45.75 -8.87 2.67
N SER A 576 44.82 -8.94 3.63
CA SER A 576 45.02 -9.60 4.91
C SER A 576 44.07 -10.77 5.17
N ALA A 577 43.09 -11.02 4.29
CA ALA A 577 42.20 -12.15 4.44
C ALA A 577 42.97 -13.48 4.38
N ARG A 578 42.44 -14.47 5.11
CA ARG A 578 43.03 -15.80 5.32
C ARG A 578 41.95 -16.88 5.15
N PRO A 579 41.38 -17.04 3.93
CA PRO A 579 40.29 -17.99 3.69
C PRO A 579 40.66 -19.43 4.04
N GLU A 580 41.95 -19.80 4.02
CA GLU A 580 42.45 -21.12 4.38
C GLU A 580 42.23 -21.50 5.87
N ARG A 581 41.84 -20.53 6.71
CA ARG A 581 41.47 -20.77 8.11
C ARG A 581 40.04 -21.26 8.30
N PHE A 582 39.24 -21.22 7.24
CA PHE A 582 37.82 -21.54 7.27
C PHE A 582 37.54 -22.76 6.40
N ALA A 583 36.63 -23.62 6.85
CA ALA A 583 36.30 -24.88 6.18
C ALA A 583 35.04 -24.81 5.30
N PHE A 584 34.57 -23.59 5.00
CA PHE A 584 33.36 -23.34 4.21
C PHE A 584 33.68 -22.71 2.84
N GLN A 585 32.73 -22.79 1.92
CA GLN A 585 32.78 -22.19 0.59
C GLN A 585 32.70 -20.65 0.66
N PHE A 586 33.53 -19.98 -0.13
CA PHE A 586 33.47 -18.53 -0.36
C PHE A 586 32.65 -18.19 -1.61
N GLN A 587 32.16 -16.95 -1.69
CA GLN A 587 31.36 -16.51 -2.82
C GLN A 587 32.16 -16.56 -4.14
N VAL A 588 31.47 -16.80 -5.25
CA VAL A 588 32.06 -16.86 -6.60
C VAL A 588 31.31 -15.89 -7.50
N ASN A 589 32.02 -15.04 -8.24
CA ASN A 589 31.38 -14.09 -9.16
C ASN A 589 30.94 -14.76 -10.49
N GLU A 590 30.31 -14.00 -11.38
CA GLU A 590 29.88 -14.48 -12.69
C GLU A 590 31.03 -14.94 -13.59
N HIS A 591 32.25 -14.48 -13.32
CA HIS A 591 33.47 -14.82 -14.06
C HIS A 591 34.12 -16.11 -13.55
N GLY A 592 33.84 -16.49 -12.30
CA GLY A 592 34.44 -17.64 -11.63
C GLY A 592 35.55 -17.31 -10.66
N ASP A 593 35.80 -16.02 -10.40
CA ASP A 593 36.71 -15.59 -9.36
C ASP A 593 36.10 -15.89 -7.99
N VAL A 594 36.92 -16.42 -7.09
CA VAL A 594 36.51 -16.80 -5.74
C VAL A 594 36.92 -15.70 -4.78
N SER A 595 35.96 -15.21 -4.00
CA SER A 595 36.20 -14.29 -2.90
C SER A 595 37.16 -14.89 -1.87
N ARG A 596 38.02 -14.05 -1.31
CA ARG A 596 38.93 -14.40 -0.22
C ARG A 596 38.41 -13.94 1.14
N SER A 597 37.42 -13.05 1.17
CA SER A 597 36.86 -12.47 2.41
C SER A 597 35.41 -12.83 2.67
N THR A 598 34.63 -13.19 1.66
CA THR A 598 33.15 -13.28 1.75
C THR A 598 32.64 -14.71 1.59
N ALA A 599 31.99 -15.22 2.63
CA ALA A 599 31.46 -16.57 2.72
C ALA A 599 30.15 -16.75 1.94
N CYS A 600 29.88 -17.99 1.51
CA CYS A 600 28.64 -18.36 0.85
C CYS A 600 27.53 -18.64 1.88
N PRO A 601 26.37 -17.94 1.83
CA PRO A 601 25.28 -18.14 2.79
C PRO A 601 24.51 -19.47 2.63
N LEU A 602 24.82 -20.28 1.60
CA LEU A 602 24.27 -21.63 1.43
C LEU A 602 25.18 -22.75 1.97
N ASP A 603 26.39 -22.42 2.44
CA ASP A 603 27.30 -23.42 2.98
C ASP A 603 26.93 -23.74 4.44
N PRO A 604 26.61 -25.00 4.79
CA PRO A 604 26.23 -25.36 6.16
C PRO A 604 27.30 -25.06 7.22
N ALA A 605 28.59 -25.21 6.89
CA ALA A 605 29.67 -24.93 7.84
C ALA A 605 29.83 -23.42 8.08
N PHE A 606 29.48 -22.57 7.11
CA PHE A 606 29.35 -21.14 7.34
C PHE A 606 28.14 -20.81 8.21
N LEU A 607 26.98 -21.45 7.99
CA LEU A 607 25.79 -21.25 8.83
C LEU A 607 26.07 -21.62 10.29
N ASP A 608 26.80 -22.72 10.56
CA ASP A 608 27.24 -23.09 11.91
C ASP A 608 28.16 -22.02 12.53
N TYR A 609 29.10 -21.47 11.73
CA TYR A 609 29.97 -20.38 12.16
C TYR A 609 29.19 -19.11 12.50
N ALA A 610 28.22 -18.72 11.66
CA ALA A 610 27.37 -17.56 11.88
C ALA A 610 26.49 -17.76 13.11
N ALA A 611 25.88 -18.94 13.30
CA ALA A 611 25.08 -19.26 14.47
C ALA A 611 25.89 -19.06 15.77
N GLU A 612 27.13 -19.57 15.83
CA GLU A 612 27.99 -19.40 17.00
C GLU A 612 28.35 -17.92 17.24
N MET A 613 28.66 -17.16 16.19
CA MET A 613 28.95 -15.73 16.29
C MET A 613 27.77 -14.93 16.88
N TYR A 614 26.56 -15.18 16.40
CA TYR A 614 25.36 -14.50 16.90
C TYR A 614 24.92 -14.98 18.29
N ARG A 615 25.14 -16.25 18.62
CA ARG A 615 24.98 -16.76 19.99
C ARG A 615 25.90 -16.01 20.97
N LEU A 616 27.17 -15.79 20.61
CA LEU A 616 28.11 -15.02 21.43
C LEU A 616 27.67 -13.56 21.61
N ALA A 617 27.15 -12.94 20.55
CA ALA A 617 26.59 -11.58 20.63
C ALA A 617 25.38 -11.50 21.57
N ALA A 618 24.44 -12.46 21.47
CA ALA A 618 23.27 -12.54 22.34
C ALA A 618 23.65 -12.74 23.81
N GLU A 619 24.69 -13.54 24.09
CA GLU A 619 25.19 -13.80 25.44
C GLU A 619 25.82 -12.59 26.16
N CYS A 620 26.04 -11.48 25.46
CA CYS A 620 26.46 -10.20 26.06
C CYS A 620 25.34 -9.52 26.86
N GLY A 621 24.10 -10.04 26.79
CA GLY A 621 22.94 -9.50 27.49
C GLY A 621 22.46 -8.20 26.89
N ALA A 622 22.43 -8.10 25.56
CA ALA A 622 22.03 -6.92 24.79
C ALA A 622 20.51 -6.73 24.74
N ASP A 623 20.05 -5.51 24.51
CA ASP A 623 18.63 -5.22 24.19
C ASP A 623 18.34 -5.45 22.69
N ALA A 624 19.38 -5.38 21.84
CA ALA A 624 19.33 -5.77 20.44
C ALA A 624 20.69 -6.26 19.92
N VAL A 625 20.66 -7.16 18.93
CA VAL A 625 21.82 -7.62 18.17
C VAL A 625 21.66 -7.22 16.69
N TRP A 626 22.67 -6.60 16.10
CA TRP A 626 22.61 -6.14 14.70
C TRP A 626 23.32 -7.06 13.73
N VAL A 627 22.67 -7.27 12.58
CA VAL A 627 23.20 -7.92 11.39
C VAL A 627 23.80 -6.85 10.47
N ASP A 628 25.08 -7.05 10.18
CA ASP A 628 25.93 -6.26 9.29
C ASP A 628 25.32 -5.98 7.89
N ASP A 629 25.61 -4.81 7.32
CA ASP A 629 25.17 -4.35 6.01
C ASP A 629 25.96 -4.97 4.85
N ASP A 630 27.07 -5.66 5.14
CA ASP A 630 27.77 -6.52 4.18
C ASP A 630 27.13 -7.89 3.95
N VAL A 631 26.00 -8.21 4.59
CA VAL A 631 25.17 -9.35 4.16
C VAL A 631 24.54 -9.00 2.82
N ARG A 632 25.24 -9.28 1.72
CA ARG A 632 24.84 -9.01 0.31
C ARG A 632 25.62 -9.84 -0.70
N PHE A 633 25.27 -9.69 -1.97
CA PHE A 633 25.83 -10.39 -3.14
C PHE A 633 26.57 -9.47 -4.13
N VAL A 634 26.86 -8.24 -3.71
CA VAL A 634 27.50 -7.21 -4.54
C VAL A 634 28.49 -6.42 -3.71
N LEU A 635 29.46 -5.79 -4.38
CA LEU A 635 30.41 -4.85 -3.75
C LEU A 635 31.26 -5.47 -2.62
N HIS A 636 31.84 -6.64 -2.89
CA HIS A 636 32.86 -7.26 -2.05
C HIS A 636 34.25 -7.18 -2.71
N ASP A 637 35.17 -8.08 -2.34
CA ASP A 637 36.54 -8.17 -2.84
C ASP A 637 36.66 -8.74 -4.27
N VAL A 638 35.58 -9.27 -4.85
CA VAL A 638 35.50 -9.69 -6.26
C VAL A 638 34.56 -8.79 -7.05
N PRO A 639 34.88 -8.45 -8.31
CA PRO A 639 34.02 -7.63 -9.15
C PRO A 639 32.81 -8.43 -9.62
N GLY A 640 31.71 -7.72 -9.94
CA GLY A 640 30.53 -8.32 -10.53
C GLY A 640 29.46 -8.72 -9.50
N MET A 641 28.57 -9.62 -9.90
CA MET A 641 27.52 -10.20 -9.06
C MET A 641 27.97 -11.55 -8.51
N THR A 642 27.64 -11.84 -7.26
CA THR A 642 27.77 -13.16 -6.64
C THR A 642 26.37 -13.70 -6.28
N CYS A 643 26.17 -14.96 -5.90
CA CYS A 643 27.12 -16.04 -5.79
C CYS A 643 26.83 -17.14 -6.82
N PHE A 644 27.81 -17.50 -7.65
CA PHE A 644 27.78 -18.57 -8.64
C PHE A 644 28.58 -19.81 -8.20
N CYS A 645 28.67 -20.05 -6.90
CA CYS A 645 29.42 -21.19 -6.34
C CYS A 645 28.65 -22.51 -6.56
N PRO A 646 29.30 -23.68 -6.31
CA PRO A 646 28.65 -24.98 -6.46
C PRO A 646 27.33 -25.15 -5.68
N HIS A 647 27.20 -24.55 -4.49
CA HIS A 647 25.95 -24.61 -3.71
C HIS A 647 24.79 -23.89 -4.40
N HIS A 648 25.03 -22.72 -5.00
CA HIS A 648 24.01 -21.95 -5.70
C HIS A 648 23.59 -22.64 -7.01
N LEU A 649 24.54 -23.22 -7.75
CA LEU A 649 24.22 -24.00 -8.95
C LEU A 649 23.39 -25.24 -8.62
N ALA A 650 23.71 -25.94 -7.52
CA ALA A 650 22.93 -27.08 -7.06
C ALA A 650 21.53 -26.69 -6.56
N ALA A 651 21.38 -25.51 -5.94
CA ALA A 651 20.07 -24.98 -5.54
C ALA A 651 19.20 -24.62 -6.75
N LEU A 652 19.79 -23.98 -7.76
CA LEU A 652 19.12 -23.70 -9.03
C LEU A 652 18.72 -24.99 -9.76
N GLU A 653 19.56 -26.02 -9.72
CA GLU A 653 19.24 -27.33 -10.29
C GLU A 653 17.99 -27.94 -9.64
N ARG A 654 17.86 -27.87 -8.31
CA ARG A 654 16.65 -28.32 -7.60
C ARG A 654 15.42 -27.50 -7.98
N ALA A 655 15.57 -26.18 -8.11
CA ALA A 655 14.47 -25.28 -8.44
C ALA A 655 13.97 -25.44 -9.90
N THR A 656 14.87 -25.81 -10.82
CA THR A 656 14.56 -25.87 -12.26
C THR A 656 14.44 -27.30 -12.80
N GLY A 657 14.85 -28.31 -12.03
CA GLY A 657 14.84 -29.71 -12.44
C GLY A 657 15.94 -30.11 -13.44
N ARG A 658 16.96 -29.27 -13.68
CA ARG A 658 18.10 -29.58 -14.56
C ARG A 658 19.44 -29.04 -14.02
N ALA A 659 20.55 -29.69 -14.37
CA ALA A 659 21.88 -29.19 -14.07
C ALA A 659 22.22 -27.92 -14.86
N TRP A 660 22.99 -27.02 -14.23
CA TRP A 660 23.47 -25.76 -14.79
C TRP A 660 24.98 -25.57 -14.59
N THR A 661 25.66 -25.08 -15.62
CA THR A 661 26.99 -24.49 -15.49
C THR A 661 26.88 -22.98 -15.24
N ARG A 662 27.89 -22.39 -14.59
CA ARG A 662 27.96 -20.93 -14.39
C ARG A 662 27.78 -20.15 -15.70
N ALA A 663 28.47 -20.57 -16.76
CA ALA A 663 28.38 -19.90 -18.06
C ALA A 663 26.94 -19.93 -18.63
N GLU A 664 26.22 -21.04 -18.48
CA GLU A 664 24.81 -21.15 -18.88
C GLU A 664 23.90 -20.27 -18.02
N VAL A 665 24.12 -20.18 -16.71
CA VAL A 665 23.32 -19.28 -15.85
C VAL A 665 23.56 -17.84 -16.24
N VAL A 666 24.82 -17.41 -16.36
CA VAL A 666 25.18 -16.03 -16.75
C VAL A 666 24.62 -15.70 -18.13
N ALA A 667 24.70 -16.63 -19.08
CA ALA A 667 24.05 -16.49 -20.37
C ALA A 667 22.53 -16.36 -20.20
N ALA A 668 21.84 -17.24 -19.47
CA ALA A 668 20.39 -17.17 -19.28
C ALA A 668 19.91 -15.92 -18.52
N LEU A 669 20.75 -15.34 -17.65
CA LEU A 669 20.45 -14.08 -16.97
C LEU A 669 20.59 -12.88 -17.91
N ARG A 670 21.55 -12.93 -18.86
CA ARG A 670 21.83 -11.88 -19.85
C ARG A 670 20.97 -11.99 -21.12
N ASP A 671 20.78 -13.21 -21.61
CA ASP A 671 20.10 -13.56 -22.86
C ASP A 671 18.60 -13.60 -22.64
N GLU A 672 17.93 -12.90 -23.53
CA GLU A 672 16.48 -12.81 -23.65
C GLU A 672 15.91 -14.18 -24.07
N ALA A 673 15.54 -15.02 -23.10
CA ALA A 673 14.19 -15.53 -23.22
C ALA A 673 13.33 -14.28 -23.04
N THR A 674 12.64 -13.87 -24.09
CA THR A 674 11.55 -12.88 -24.08
C THR A 674 11.08 -12.67 -22.66
N ALA A 675 11.12 -11.41 -22.18
CA ALA A 675 10.19 -11.00 -21.16
C ALA A 675 8.90 -11.75 -21.47
N ALA A 676 8.38 -12.53 -20.52
CA ALA A 676 6.97 -12.81 -20.58
C ALA A 676 6.39 -11.42 -20.46
N ALA A 677 6.26 -10.73 -21.61
CA ALA A 677 5.51 -9.53 -21.73
C ALA A 677 4.23 -9.92 -21.01
N ALA A 678 3.79 -9.10 -20.06
CA ALA A 678 2.35 -8.91 -19.91
C ALA A 678 1.80 -9.05 -21.33
N GLN A 679 1.01 -10.10 -21.59
CA GLN A 679 0.65 -10.50 -22.95
C GLN A 679 0.41 -9.21 -23.73
N PRO A 680 1.13 -8.96 -24.84
CA PRO A 680 1.14 -7.65 -25.47
C PRO A 680 -0.30 -7.20 -25.57
N VAL A 681 -0.62 -6.08 -24.90
CA VAL A 681 -1.99 -5.62 -24.80
C VAL A 681 -2.51 -5.56 -26.22
N THR A 682 -3.42 -6.46 -26.59
CA THR A 682 -3.85 -6.56 -27.98
C THR A 682 -4.46 -5.22 -28.35
N ALA A 683 -4.12 -4.70 -29.54
CA ALA A 683 -4.73 -3.48 -30.05
C ALA A 683 -6.26 -3.67 -30.04
N GLY A 684 -6.94 -2.98 -29.12
CA GLY A 684 -8.39 -3.12 -28.86
C GLY A 684 -8.84 -3.78 -27.54
N ALA A 685 -7.94 -4.33 -26.72
CA ALA A 685 -8.30 -4.87 -25.38
C ALA A 685 -8.77 -3.74 -24.44
N ALA A 686 -9.86 -3.96 -23.71
CA ALA A 686 -10.36 -3.01 -22.73
C ALA A 686 -9.38 -2.90 -21.55
N VAL A 687 -9.40 -1.80 -20.79
CA VAL A 687 -8.59 -1.68 -19.56
C VAL A 687 -8.95 -2.77 -18.54
N ALA A 688 -10.20 -3.24 -18.56
CA ALA A 688 -10.70 -4.40 -17.81
C ALA A 688 -10.01 -5.74 -18.20
N ASP A 689 -9.46 -5.87 -19.42
CA ASP A 689 -8.70 -7.09 -19.78
C ASP A 689 -7.27 -7.11 -19.18
N LEU A 690 -6.88 -6.04 -18.46
CA LEU A 690 -5.57 -5.87 -17.82
C LEU A 690 -5.59 -6.14 -16.31
N THR A 691 -6.77 -6.41 -15.73
CA THR A 691 -7.00 -6.47 -14.27
C THR A 691 -6.52 -7.74 -13.61
N VAL A 692 -6.24 -8.81 -14.37
CA VAL A 692 -5.58 -10.02 -13.84
C VAL A 692 -4.20 -10.20 -14.45
N VAL A 693 -3.32 -9.27 -14.13
CA VAL A 693 -1.88 -9.56 -14.05
C VAL A 693 -1.35 -8.82 -12.82
N GLY A 694 -1.65 -9.34 -11.63
CA GLY A 694 -0.70 -9.17 -10.55
C GLY A 694 0.67 -9.54 -11.10
N ALA A 695 1.71 -8.80 -10.77
CA ALA A 695 3.08 -9.10 -11.19
C ALA A 695 3.60 -10.41 -10.57
N ARG A 696 2.80 -11.49 -10.54
CA ARG A 696 3.29 -12.84 -10.53
C ARG A 696 3.94 -13.06 -11.89
N ASP A 697 5.24 -12.89 -11.84
CA ASP A 697 6.10 -13.84 -12.50
C ASP A 697 6.41 -13.63 -14.00
N ALA A 698 6.72 -12.41 -14.42
CA ALA A 698 7.04 -12.10 -15.82
C ALA A 698 8.53 -12.29 -16.27
N GLY A 699 9.44 -12.70 -15.38
CA GLY A 699 10.83 -13.03 -15.77
C GLY A 699 10.94 -14.39 -16.49
N PRO A 700 12.00 -14.64 -17.28
CA PRO A 700 12.34 -16.01 -17.71
C PRO A 700 12.34 -16.93 -16.49
N ALA A 701 11.76 -18.13 -16.60
CA ALA A 701 11.64 -19.07 -15.47
C ALA A 701 12.97 -19.27 -14.71
N VAL A 702 14.09 -19.19 -15.42
CA VAL A 702 15.46 -19.29 -14.87
C VAL A 702 15.87 -18.06 -14.06
N ARG A 703 15.57 -16.84 -14.53
CA ARG A 703 15.89 -15.60 -13.82
C ARG A 703 15.13 -15.51 -12.51
N ARG A 704 13.85 -15.87 -12.53
CA ARG A 704 13.03 -15.97 -11.31
C ARG A 704 13.62 -16.98 -10.35
N ALA A 705 13.82 -18.21 -10.80
CA ALA A 705 14.40 -19.26 -9.97
C ALA A 705 15.76 -18.85 -9.40
N TRP A 706 16.58 -18.08 -10.15
CA TRP A 706 17.84 -17.55 -9.65
C TRP A 706 17.65 -16.57 -8.50
N PHE A 707 16.80 -15.56 -8.65
CA PHE A 707 16.53 -14.60 -7.58
C PHE A 707 15.81 -15.25 -6.38
N ASP A 708 14.96 -16.26 -6.61
CA ASP A 708 14.34 -17.03 -5.52
C ASP A 708 15.39 -17.83 -4.73
N VAL A 709 16.39 -18.41 -5.42
CA VAL A 709 17.54 -19.08 -4.77
C VAL A 709 18.37 -18.08 -3.96
N GLN A 710 18.64 -16.89 -4.50
CA GLN A 710 19.39 -15.84 -3.80
C GLN A 710 18.64 -15.32 -2.57
N GLU A 711 17.33 -15.08 -2.72
CA GLU A 711 16.45 -14.69 -1.61
C GLU A 711 16.44 -15.77 -0.53
N GLU A 712 16.22 -17.04 -0.90
CA GLU A 712 16.19 -18.15 0.06
C GLU A 712 17.54 -18.38 0.75
N ALA A 713 18.66 -18.10 0.09
CA ALA A 713 19.97 -18.13 0.73
C ALA A 713 20.10 -17.09 1.86
N MET A 714 19.61 -15.87 1.63
CA MET A 714 19.59 -14.81 2.64
C MET A 714 18.57 -15.09 3.75
N LEU A 715 17.39 -15.61 3.42
CA LEU A 715 16.38 -16.03 4.40
C LEU A 715 16.89 -17.21 5.25
N GLY A 716 17.65 -18.14 4.66
CA GLY A 716 18.30 -19.24 5.38
C GLY A 716 19.32 -18.75 6.41
N LEU A 717 20.16 -17.79 6.04
CA LEU A 717 21.06 -17.12 6.98
C LEU A 717 20.27 -16.39 8.07
N ALA A 718 19.22 -15.64 7.71
CA ALA A 718 18.38 -14.93 8.66
C ALA A 718 17.75 -15.85 9.70
N ARG A 719 17.14 -16.98 9.28
CA ARG A 719 16.58 -17.97 10.21
C ARG A 719 17.64 -18.61 11.10
N THR A 720 18.85 -18.79 10.59
CA THR A 720 19.99 -19.31 11.39
C THR A 720 20.39 -18.32 12.49
N ILE A 721 20.45 -17.03 12.15
CA ILE A 721 20.76 -15.95 13.10
C ILE A 721 19.64 -15.80 14.13
N GLU A 722 18.39 -15.77 13.67
CA GLU A 722 17.20 -15.69 14.51
C GLU A 722 17.18 -16.80 15.56
N ALA A 723 17.32 -18.06 15.13
CA ALA A 723 17.32 -19.20 16.02
C ALA A 723 18.50 -19.15 17.02
N ALA A 724 19.67 -18.66 16.62
CA ALA A 724 20.84 -18.54 17.48
C ALA A 724 20.67 -17.48 18.57
N VAL A 725 20.06 -16.33 18.24
CA VAL A 725 19.84 -15.24 19.19
C VAL A 725 18.66 -15.55 20.12
N HIS A 726 17.50 -15.91 19.58
CA HIS A 726 16.32 -16.19 20.40
C HIS A 726 16.42 -17.50 21.19
N GLY A 727 17.31 -18.42 20.77
CA GLY A 727 17.70 -19.57 21.58
C GLY A 727 18.43 -19.20 22.87
N VAL A 728 19.07 -18.01 22.92
CA VAL A 728 19.65 -17.45 24.15
C VAL A 728 18.60 -16.65 24.93
N ASP A 729 17.93 -15.72 24.26
CA ASP A 729 16.84 -14.92 24.85
C ASP A 729 15.88 -14.40 23.76
N PRO A 730 14.60 -14.83 23.75
CA PRO A 730 13.61 -14.41 22.75
C PRO A 730 13.20 -12.93 22.87
N ALA A 731 13.59 -12.22 23.93
CA ALA A 731 13.32 -10.79 24.08
C ALA A 731 14.34 -9.91 23.35
N ILE A 732 15.50 -10.46 22.97
CA ILE A 732 16.53 -9.71 22.23
C ILE A 732 16.01 -9.40 20.83
N ARG A 733 15.98 -8.12 20.46
CA ARG A 733 15.63 -7.73 19.09
C ARG A 733 16.79 -7.99 18.14
N ILE A 734 16.46 -8.34 16.90
CA ILE A 734 17.47 -8.53 15.85
C ILE A 734 17.31 -7.43 14.81
N GLY A 735 18.35 -6.61 14.69
CA GLY A 735 18.38 -5.47 13.78
C GLY A 735 19.03 -5.82 12.45
N LEU A 736 18.53 -5.29 11.33
CA LEU A 736 19.17 -5.43 10.01
C LEU A 736 19.82 -4.11 9.59
N MET A 737 21.08 -4.15 9.15
CA MET A 737 21.75 -3.02 8.51
C MET A 737 21.70 -3.20 6.99
N THR A 738 21.65 -2.08 6.25
CA THR A 738 21.43 -2.07 4.80
C THR A 738 22.28 -0.99 4.14
N ILE A 739 22.62 -1.14 2.86
CA ILE A 739 23.50 -0.19 2.12
C ILE A 739 22.78 0.64 1.05
N GLY A 740 21.53 0.31 0.75
CA GLY A 740 20.69 1.10 -0.14
C GLY A 740 19.83 0.31 -1.11
N THR A 741 18.73 0.92 -1.52
CA THR A 741 17.69 0.25 -2.33
C THR A 741 18.19 -0.24 -3.68
N SER A 742 18.99 0.55 -4.41
CA SER A 742 19.50 0.15 -5.73
C SER A 742 20.39 -1.11 -5.67
N PHE A 743 21.14 -1.30 -4.59
CA PHE A 743 21.99 -2.48 -4.42
C PHE A 743 21.17 -3.71 -4.02
N HIS A 744 20.23 -3.54 -3.10
CA HIS A 744 19.34 -4.61 -2.65
C HIS A 744 18.37 -5.08 -3.75
N ALA A 745 17.84 -4.16 -4.56
CA ALA A 745 17.03 -4.52 -5.72
C ALA A 745 17.84 -5.27 -6.79
N ALA A 746 19.13 -4.95 -6.97
CA ALA A 746 20.00 -5.62 -7.94
C ALA A 746 20.23 -7.11 -7.64
N GLU A 747 20.15 -7.50 -6.37
CA GLU A 747 20.26 -8.89 -5.91
C GLU A 747 18.89 -9.55 -5.66
N GLY A 748 17.78 -8.86 -5.97
CA GLY A 748 16.41 -9.35 -5.82
C GLY A 748 15.91 -9.43 -4.38
N ARG A 749 16.49 -8.65 -3.46
CA ARG A 749 16.12 -8.61 -2.04
C ARG A 749 14.76 -7.93 -1.84
N ARG A 750 13.98 -8.49 -0.91
CA ARG A 750 12.77 -7.89 -0.34
C ARG A 750 13.05 -7.51 1.10
N THR A 751 13.31 -6.23 1.36
CA THR A 751 13.97 -5.78 2.60
C THR A 751 13.15 -6.10 3.85
N ASP A 752 11.86 -5.75 3.84
CA ASP A 752 10.98 -5.99 4.99
C ASP A 752 10.78 -7.50 5.27
N ARG A 753 10.70 -8.33 4.22
CA ARG A 753 10.60 -9.79 4.39
C ARG A 753 11.85 -10.39 5.06
N LEU A 754 13.04 -9.98 4.63
CA LEU A 754 14.30 -10.39 5.26
C LEU A 754 14.35 -9.92 6.72
N LEU A 755 13.97 -8.66 6.95
CA LEU A 755 13.93 -8.06 8.28
C LEU A 755 12.98 -8.80 9.22
N ARG A 756 11.75 -9.13 8.78
CA ARG A 756 10.78 -9.89 9.60
C ARG A 756 11.24 -11.31 9.87
N THR A 757 11.94 -11.94 8.92
CA THR A 757 12.54 -13.26 9.13
C THR A 757 13.61 -13.23 10.21
N LEU A 758 14.41 -12.15 10.28
CA LEU A 758 15.34 -11.92 11.38
C LEU A 758 14.60 -11.62 12.69
N ALA A 759 13.57 -10.79 12.65
CA ALA A 759 12.88 -10.33 13.84
C ALA A 759 12.10 -11.45 14.56
N GLY A 760 11.69 -12.50 13.85
CA GLY A 760 10.85 -13.56 14.43
C GLY A 760 9.55 -12.97 14.98
N GLY A 761 9.29 -13.16 16.27
CA GLY A 761 8.15 -12.54 16.97
C GLY A 761 8.44 -11.16 17.57
N ALA A 762 9.68 -10.68 17.53
CA ALA A 762 10.06 -9.38 18.08
C ALA A 762 9.72 -8.24 17.11
N ARG A 763 9.65 -7.01 17.63
CA ARG A 763 9.42 -5.82 16.81
C ARG A 763 10.58 -5.63 15.80
N PRO A 764 10.30 -5.50 14.48
CA PRO A 764 11.33 -5.27 13.47
C PRO A 764 12.18 -4.03 13.74
N LEU A 765 13.49 -4.15 13.54
CA LEU A 765 14.48 -3.10 13.78
C LEU A 765 15.44 -3.01 12.59
N ILE A 766 15.60 -1.85 11.98
CA ILE A 766 16.46 -1.68 10.79
C ILE A 766 17.27 -0.39 10.86
N ARG A 767 18.45 -0.44 10.24
CA ARG A 767 19.37 0.68 10.10
C ARG A 767 19.69 0.94 8.62
N PRO A 768 18.92 1.79 7.94
CA PRO A 768 19.21 2.23 6.58
C PRO A 768 20.56 2.95 6.47
N GLY A 769 21.42 2.45 5.58
CA GLY A 769 22.70 3.04 5.22
C GLY A 769 22.72 3.45 3.75
N SER A 770 23.60 4.42 3.42
CA SER A 770 23.88 4.87 2.04
C SER A 770 25.22 5.63 1.93
N GLY A 771 26.08 5.58 2.96
CA GLY A 771 27.49 5.97 2.88
C GLY A 771 27.83 7.45 2.68
N TYR A 772 27.24 8.38 3.45
CA TYR A 772 27.65 9.80 3.42
C TYR A 772 28.72 10.11 4.48
N TYR A 773 29.99 9.79 4.17
CA TYR A 773 31.07 9.85 5.16
C TYR A 773 31.73 11.23 5.31
N SER A 774 31.69 12.05 4.26
CA SER A 774 32.44 13.31 4.19
C SER A 774 31.72 14.37 3.36
N ASP A 775 32.08 15.63 3.54
CA ASP A 775 31.47 16.77 2.85
C ASP A 775 32.29 17.29 1.65
N TRP A 776 33.14 16.46 1.04
CA TRP A 776 33.80 16.78 -0.25
C TRP A 776 32.80 17.21 -1.32
N THR A 777 31.62 16.58 -1.30
CA THR A 777 30.46 16.93 -2.12
C THR A 777 29.26 17.12 -1.18
N PRO A 778 29.04 18.34 -0.63
CA PRO A 778 28.00 18.58 0.38
C PRO A 778 26.60 18.16 -0.03
N ALA A 779 26.27 18.30 -1.32
CA ALA A 779 24.98 17.89 -1.87
C ALA A 779 24.76 16.36 -1.85
N GLY A 780 25.81 15.55 -1.67
CA GLY A 780 25.71 14.09 -1.52
C GLY A 780 24.92 13.65 -0.29
N VAL A 781 24.68 14.56 0.67
CA VAL A 781 23.74 14.30 1.78
C VAL A 781 22.34 13.93 1.27
N LEU A 782 21.95 14.45 0.09
CA LEU A 782 20.68 14.11 -0.56
C LEU A 782 20.64 12.67 -1.06
N ASP A 783 21.75 12.17 -1.61
CA ASP A 783 21.80 10.79 -2.14
C ASP A 783 21.52 9.82 -0.99
N LYS A 784 22.11 10.09 0.19
CA LYS A 784 21.81 9.37 1.42
C LYS A 784 20.35 9.56 1.88
N SER A 785 19.91 10.80 2.10
CA SER A 785 18.61 11.04 2.74
C SER A 785 17.45 10.55 1.89
N GLU A 786 17.55 10.67 0.56
CA GLU A 786 16.51 10.19 -0.35
C GLU A 786 16.53 8.67 -0.50
N ASP A 787 17.70 8.02 -0.49
CA ASP A 787 17.75 6.56 -0.48
C ASP A 787 17.24 5.98 0.84
N ALA A 788 17.61 6.55 1.98
CA ALA A 788 17.12 6.10 3.27
C ALA A 788 15.61 6.33 3.45
N ALA A 789 15.06 7.46 2.98
CA ALA A 789 13.62 7.68 2.93
C ALA A 789 12.89 6.63 2.08
N ARG A 790 13.52 6.20 0.98
CA ARG A 790 12.99 5.16 0.11
C ARG A 790 13.04 3.78 0.75
N GLN A 791 14.15 3.43 1.42
CA GLN A 791 14.26 2.21 2.22
C GLN A 791 13.16 2.17 3.29
N ALA A 792 12.95 3.26 4.02
CA ALA A 792 11.90 3.36 5.03
C ALA A 792 10.47 3.19 4.44
N ALA A 793 10.26 3.59 3.19
CA ALA A 793 8.98 3.42 2.51
C ALA A 793 8.66 1.95 2.12
N TYR A 794 9.67 1.07 2.15
CA TYR A 794 9.56 -0.38 1.92
C TYR A 794 9.49 -1.17 3.23
N LEU A 795 9.00 -0.57 4.31
CA LEU A 795 8.83 -1.22 5.61
C LEU A 795 7.40 -1.10 6.13
N GLY A 796 7.00 -2.04 6.98
CA GLY A 796 5.78 -1.89 7.79
C GLY A 796 5.90 -0.76 8.82
N ALA A 797 4.77 -0.17 9.19
CA ALA A 797 4.73 0.97 10.11
C ALA A 797 5.15 0.61 11.55
N ASP A 798 5.20 -0.68 11.88
CA ASP A 798 5.73 -1.20 13.14
C ASP A 798 7.26 -1.18 13.19
N ALA A 799 7.97 -1.18 12.06
CA ALA A 799 9.41 -1.22 12.05
C ALA A 799 10.02 0.01 12.74
N GLN A 800 10.96 -0.22 13.64
CA GLN A 800 11.80 0.85 14.17
C GLN A 800 12.97 1.10 13.22
N VAL A 801 13.11 2.34 12.77
CA VAL A 801 14.12 2.74 11.79
C VAL A 801 15.15 3.64 12.44
N VAL A 802 16.43 3.26 12.33
CA VAL A 802 17.57 3.96 12.92
C VAL A 802 18.50 4.46 11.80
N ALA A 803 18.71 5.76 11.66
CA ALA A 803 19.60 6.29 10.63
C ALA A 803 21.07 5.91 10.89
N GLU A 804 21.82 5.57 9.85
CA GLU A 804 23.28 5.58 9.89
C GLU A 804 23.83 6.99 9.79
N VAL A 805 24.52 7.50 10.82
CA VAL A 805 25.24 8.79 10.74
C VAL A 805 26.72 8.52 10.93
N GLU A 806 27.54 8.74 9.90
CA GLU A 806 28.94 8.31 9.91
C GLU A 806 29.90 9.37 9.39
N ASN A 807 31.04 9.54 10.06
CA ASN A 807 32.07 10.52 9.70
C ASN A 807 33.41 9.86 9.32
N HIS A 808 33.39 8.65 8.74
CA HIS A 808 34.60 7.95 8.31
C HIS A 808 35.48 8.84 7.38
N PRO A 809 36.82 8.90 7.57
CA PRO A 809 37.67 8.11 8.46
C PRO A 809 37.88 8.75 9.85
N TYR A 810 36.85 9.38 10.40
CA TYR A 810 36.76 9.84 11.80
C TYR A 810 37.74 10.95 12.14
N THR A 811 37.83 11.94 11.25
CA THR A 811 38.73 13.10 11.37
C THR A 811 37.94 14.40 11.34
N PRO A 812 38.32 15.44 12.10
CA PRO A 812 37.64 16.74 12.08
C PRO A 812 37.71 17.45 10.73
N TYR A 813 38.53 16.97 9.78
CA TYR A 813 38.62 17.49 8.41
C TYR A 813 37.63 16.84 7.43
N GLY A 814 36.91 15.80 7.84
CA GLY A 814 36.08 15.00 6.93
C GLY A 814 34.67 15.54 6.70
N LYS A 815 34.01 16.03 7.76
CA LYS A 815 32.65 16.56 7.70
C LYS A 815 32.47 17.70 8.70
N SER A 816 31.99 18.84 8.23
CA SER A 816 31.70 20.00 9.08
C SER A 816 30.49 19.76 9.99
N GLU A 817 30.52 20.37 11.18
CA GLU A 817 29.42 20.33 12.16
C GLU A 817 28.09 20.84 11.59
N ARG A 818 28.12 21.81 10.66
CA ARG A 818 26.92 22.32 9.99
C ARG A 818 26.27 21.27 9.10
N ILE A 819 27.07 20.57 8.30
CA ILE A 819 26.58 19.52 7.41
C ILE A 819 26.13 18.31 8.22
N LEU A 820 26.82 17.97 9.31
CA LEU A 820 26.34 16.96 10.26
C LEU A 820 24.97 17.33 10.82
N ALA A 821 24.76 18.57 11.27
CA ALA A 821 23.45 19.03 11.75
C ALA A 821 22.36 18.97 10.67
N LEU A 822 22.70 19.32 9.43
CA LEU A 822 21.79 19.19 8.28
C LEU A 822 21.42 17.72 8.01
N GLU A 823 22.40 16.82 8.02
CA GLU A 823 22.21 15.37 7.86
C GLU A 823 21.27 14.81 8.92
N LEU A 824 21.50 15.11 10.21
CA LEU A 824 20.63 14.68 11.31
C LEU A 824 19.18 15.15 11.12
N ALA A 825 18.98 16.39 10.69
CA ALA A 825 17.65 16.94 10.46
C ALA A 825 16.96 16.34 9.23
N LEU A 826 17.71 16.06 8.15
CA LEU A 826 17.21 15.39 6.96
C LEU A 826 16.87 13.92 7.25
N ASP A 827 17.66 13.22 8.05
CA ASP A 827 17.39 11.84 8.47
C ASP A 827 16.08 11.76 9.29
N VAL A 828 15.84 12.71 10.21
CA VAL A 828 14.56 12.82 10.93
C VAL A 828 13.39 13.05 9.95
N LEU A 829 13.55 13.95 8.98
CA LEU A 829 12.52 14.21 7.96
C LEU A 829 12.32 13.04 6.97
N ALA A 830 13.33 12.19 6.79
CA ALA A 830 13.26 10.94 6.04
C ALA A 830 12.54 9.82 6.83
N GLY A 831 12.11 10.10 8.07
CA GLY A 831 11.38 9.17 8.93
C GLY A 831 12.25 8.29 9.81
N MET A 832 13.47 8.74 10.09
CA MET A 832 14.43 8.05 10.95
C MET A 832 14.77 8.92 12.17
N PRO A 833 13.85 9.03 13.16
CA PRO A 833 14.07 9.86 14.34
C PRO A 833 15.13 9.30 15.29
N ASP A 834 15.47 8.02 15.17
CA ASP A 834 16.58 7.40 15.90
C ASP A 834 17.86 7.53 15.06
N LEU A 835 18.91 8.09 15.64
CA LEU A 835 20.14 8.46 14.92
C LEU A 835 21.32 7.69 15.51
N SER A 836 21.89 6.76 14.74
CA SER A 836 23.09 6.01 15.14
C SER A 836 24.37 6.75 14.77
N LEU A 837 25.09 7.24 15.78
CA LEU A 837 26.22 8.15 15.63
C LEU A 837 27.54 7.36 15.60
N ASN A 838 28.12 7.21 14.41
CA ASN A 838 29.47 6.72 14.18
C ASN A 838 30.43 7.86 13.87
N VAL A 839 30.74 8.61 14.92
CA VAL A 839 31.49 9.87 14.83
C VAL A 839 32.80 9.87 15.61
N LEU A 840 33.09 8.77 16.31
CA LEU A 840 34.32 8.56 17.08
C LEU A 840 35.28 7.66 16.32
N THR A 841 36.59 7.81 16.56
CA THR A 841 37.63 7.03 15.88
C THR A 841 37.46 5.52 16.05
N SER A 842 37.46 4.82 14.92
CA SER A 842 37.56 3.36 14.84
C SER A 842 38.98 2.83 15.09
N MET A 843 40.00 3.67 14.88
CA MET A 843 41.41 3.32 15.01
C MET A 843 41.89 3.42 16.45
N GLY A 844 42.58 2.38 16.94
CA GLY A 844 43.18 2.38 18.28
C GLY A 844 44.40 3.31 18.37
N GLY A 845 44.37 4.31 19.27
CA GLY A 845 45.54 5.14 19.57
C GLY A 845 45.30 6.16 20.69
N THR A 846 46.23 6.29 21.65
CA THR A 846 46.13 6.95 22.98
C THR A 846 45.80 8.46 23.01
N GLY A 847 45.34 9.05 21.90
CA GLY A 847 44.83 10.42 21.93
C GLY A 847 43.52 10.48 22.71
N PRO A 848 43.32 11.47 23.59
CA PRO A 848 42.01 11.69 24.17
C PRO A 848 41.02 12.10 23.07
N LEU A 849 39.73 11.81 23.26
CA LEU A 849 38.60 12.45 22.58
C LEU A 849 38.60 13.99 22.79
N GLU A 850 39.66 14.58 23.34
CA GLU A 850 39.73 15.96 23.78
C GLU A 850 40.82 16.70 23.01
N PRO A 851 40.57 17.96 22.60
CA PRO A 851 39.33 18.74 22.80
C PRO A 851 38.21 18.47 21.77
N GLU A 852 38.49 17.77 20.67
CA GLU A 852 37.60 17.69 19.50
C GLU A 852 36.29 16.95 19.76
N GLY A 853 36.32 15.84 20.50
CA GLY A 853 35.14 15.08 20.89
C GLY A 853 34.25 15.82 21.88
N SER A 854 34.79 16.63 22.80
CA SER A 854 34.00 17.53 23.64
C SER A 854 33.28 18.60 22.81
N ARG A 855 33.97 19.19 21.82
CA ARG A 855 33.37 20.15 20.90
C ARG A 855 32.23 19.52 20.10
N LEU A 856 32.45 18.32 19.55
CA LEU A 856 31.42 17.58 18.84
C LEU A 856 30.24 17.22 19.73
N ALA A 857 30.49 16.77 20.97
CA ALA A 857 29.44 16.44 21.92
C ALA A 857 28.57 17.66 22.26
N ALA A 858 29.20 18.83 22.44
CA ALA A 858 28.48 20.09 22.64
C ALA A 858 27.61 20.45 21.43
N CYS A 859 28.14 20.30 20.21
CA CYS A 859 27.36 20.52 18.98
C CYS A 859 26.13 19.60 18.91
N LEU A 860 26.29 18.29 19.14
CA LEU A 860 25.19 17.32 19.13
C LEU A 860 24.14 17.62 20.20
N ALA A 861 24.57 18.03 21.39
CA ALA A 861 23.69 18.43 22.48
C ALA A 861 22.90 19.71 22.15
N GLU A 862 23.50 20.66 21.43
CA GLU A 862 22.85 21.89 20.98
C GLU A 862 21.76 21.64 19.92
N GLN A 863 21.93 20.64 19.06
CA GLN A 863 20.92 20.28 18.05
C GLN A 863 19.70 19.56 18.61
N ARG A 864 19.82 18.88 19.76
CA ARG A 864 18.78 17.98 20.28
C ARG A 864 17.39 18.63 20.44
N PRO A 865 17.24 19.83 21.04
CA PRO A 865 15.92 20.44 21.20
C PRO A 865 15.20 20.68 19.86
N PHE A 866 15.95 21.09 18.82
CA PHE A 866 15.42 21.28 17.48
C PHE A 866 14.99 19.93 16.86
N LEU A 867 15.83 18.91 16.94
CA LEU A 867 15.52 17.57 16.39
C LEU A 867 14.36 16.90 17.10
N ASP A 868 14.24 17.04 18.42
CA ASP A 868 13.11 16.53 19.20
C ASP A 868 11.79 17.15 18.76
N ALA A 869 11.76 18.48 18.61
CA ALA A 869 10.58 19.19 18.15
C ALA A 869 10.24 18.83 16.69
N LEU A 870 11.24 18.66 15.84
CA LEU A 870 11.09 18.25 14.45
C LEU A 870 10.50 16.84 14.33
N ALA A 871 11.02 15.87 15.10
CA ALA A 871 10.53 14.49 15.11
C ALA A 871 9.07 14.39 15.57
N ARG A 872 8.71 15.13 16.63
CA ARG A 872 7.32 15.17 17.12
C ARG A 872 6.35 15.81 16.13
N GLU A 873 6.79 16.86 15.43
CA GLU A 873 5.97 17.50 14.40
C GLU A 873 5.85 16.63 13.14
N TRP A 874 6.91 15.87 12.80
CA TRP A 874 6.91 14.95 11.67
C TRP A 874 6.03 13.70 11.91
N ALA A 875 5.91 13.23 13.16
CA ALA A 875 5.21 12.01 13.51
C ALA A 875 3.78 11.93 12.93
N GLY A 876 3.50 10.85 12.17
CA GLY A 876 2.22 10.62 11.52
C GLY A 876 1.94 11.49 10.29
N ARG A 877 2.91 12.29 9.83
CA ARG A 877 2.83 13.03 8.56
C ARG A 877 3.44 12.21 7.44
N GLN A 878 2.98 12.52 6.23
CA GLN A 878 3.51 11.93 5.01
C GLN A 878 4.08 13.00 4.10
N ARG A 879 5.22 12.66 3.50
CA ARG A 879 5.92 13.52 2.55
C ARG A 879 5.17 13.58 1.22
N ARG A 880 4.84 14.78 0.75
CA ARG A 880 4.12 15.04 -0.51
C ARG A 880 5.02 15.78 -1.50
N GLY A 881 4.95 15.42 -2.78
CA GLY A 881 5.76 16.04 -3.83
C GLY A 881 5.71 15.26 -5.14
N VAL A 882 6.75 15.41 -5.96
CA VAL A 882 6.93 14.61 -7.18
C VAL A 882 7.29 13.17 -6.80
N GLY A 883 6.48 12.21 -7.26
CA GLY A 883 6.71 10.79 -7.03
C GLY A 883 7.60 10.18 -8.09
N ILE A 884 8.84 9.82 -7.72
CA ILE A 884 9.76 9.12 -8.62
C ILE A 884 9.60 7.62 -8.42
N LEU A 885 9.34 6.90 -9.49
CA LEU A 885 9.10 5.47 -9.43
C LEU A 885 10.34 4.69 -8.98
N ASP A 886 10.16 3.73 -8.07
CA ASP A 886 11.10 2.71 -7.64
C ASP A 886 10.45 1.29 -7.62
N SER A 887 11.27 0.25 -7.47
CA SER A 887 10.82 -1.13 -7.27
C SER A 887 11.93 -2.02 -6.69
N GLU A 888 11.64 -2.79 -5.64
CA GLU A 888 12.56 -3.85 -5.17
C GLU A 888 12.67 -5.01 -6.18
N ASP A 889 11.71 -5.18 -7.10
CA ASP A 889 11.75 -6.19 -8.16
C ASP A 889 12.43 -5.70 -9.45
N TYR A 890 13.09 -4.52 -9.44
CA TYR A 890 13.74 -3.91 -10.60
C TYR A 890 14.59 -4.89 -11.42
N ALA A 891 15.48 -5.65 -10.77
CA ALA A 891 16.37 -6.59 -11.44
C ALA A 891 15.67 -7.82 -12.04
N ARG A 892 14.51 -8.20 -11.48
CA ARG A 892 13.68 -9.31 -12.00
C ARG A 892 13.08 -8.94 -13.36
N HIS A 893 12.71 -7.67 -13.54
CA HIS A 893 11.99 -7.18 -14.72
C HIS A 893 12.85 -6.42 -15.75
N THR A 894 14.03 -5.92 -15.37
CA THR A 894 14.88 -5.11 -16.27
C THR A 894 15.64 -5.96 -17.28
N ALA A 895 15.64 -5.55 -18.55
CA ALA A 895 16.38 -6.22 -19.62
C ALA A 895 17.83 -5.71 -19.65
N LEU A 896 18.81 -6.61 -19.71
CA LEU A 896 20.22 -6.19 -19.76
C LEU A 896 20.67 -5.82 -21.18
N ALA A 897 20.06 -6.38 -22.23
CA ALA A 897 20.39 -6.08 -23.64
C ALA A 897 21.90 -6.10 -23.92
N GLY A 898 22.59 -7.16 -23.44
CA GLY A 898 24.04 -7.32 -23.57
C GLY A 898 24.91 -6.53 -22.57
N ARG A 899 24.31 -5.74 -21.68
CA ARG A 899 25.01 -5.09 -20.54
C ARG A 899 25.48 -6.14 -19.50
N PRO A 900 26.52 -5.84 -18.70
CA PRO A 900 26.93 -6.70 -17.59
C PRO A 900 25.83 -6.81 -16.53
N LEU A 901 25.87 -7.86 -15.69
CA LEU A 901 24.86 -8.09 -14.64
C LEU A 901 24.79 -6.91 -13.64
N LEU A 902 25.92 -6.24 -13.38
CA LEU A 902 25.97 -5.03 -12.54
C LEU A 902 25.10 -3.88 -13.04
N ALA A 903 24.64 -3.90 -14.30
CA ALA A 903 23.71 -2.88 -14.79
C ALA A 903 22.30 -2.98 -14.17
N TRP A 904 22.03 -3.99 -13.33
CA TRP A 904 20.85 -4.03 -12.47
C TRP A 904 20.91 -3.08 -11.27
N ILE A 905 22.09 -2.53 -10.94
CA ILE A 905 22.17 -1.44 -9.96
C ILE A 905 21.60 -0.19 -10.63
N GLU A 906 20.37 0.15 -10.25
CA GLU A 906 19.61 1.23 -10.86
C GLU A 906 20.26 2.60 -10.59
N PRO A 907 20.61 3.38 -11.64
CA PRO A 907 21.04 4.76 -11.49
C PRO A 907 19.87 5.66 -11.09
N ARG A 908 20.03 6.45 -10.02
CA ARG A 908 18.97 7.34 -9.49
C ARG A 908 19.40 8.81 -9.39
N PRO A 909 19.59 9.51 -10.53
CA PRO A 909 20.10 10.88 -10.53
C PRO A 909 19.01 11.94 -10.33
N TRP A 910 17.74 11.59 -10.56
CA TRP A 910 16.64 12.56 -10.63
C TRP A 910 16.26 13.14 -9.28
N GLU A 911 16.42 12.38 -8.21
CA GLU A 911 16.20 12.81 -6.84
C GLU A 911 17.06 14.03 -6.53
N GLN A 912 18.36 13.93 -6.75
CA GLN A 912 19.28 15.03 -6.51
C GLN A 912 19.03 16.22 -7.46
N MET A 913 18.69 15.95 -8.73
CA MET A 913 18.39 17.00 -9.71
C MET A 913 17.14 17.81 -9.36
N LEU A 914 16.04 17.14 -9.01
CA LEU A 914 14.79 17.77 -8.63
C LEU A 914 14.90 18.52 -7.29
N ALA A 915 15.51 17.88 -6.28
CA ALA A 915 15.73 18.50 -4.98
C ALA A 915 16.51 19.81 -5.10
N ARG A 916 17.65 19.80 -5.81
CA ARG A 916 18.49 20.99 -5.98
C ARG A 916 17.89 22.07 -6.88
N SER A 917 16.95 21.68 -7.74
CA SER A 917 16.22 22.60 -8.61
C SER A 917 15.06 23.31 -7.88
N GLY A 918 14.75 22.91 -6.64
CA GLY A 918 13.68 23.54 -5.86
C GLY A 918 12.34 22.83 -5.93
N PHE A 919 12.32 21.54 -6.25
CA PHE A 919 11.09 20.73 -6.27
C PHE A 919 11.00 19.83 -5.04
N PRO A 920 9.80 19.68 -4.45
CA PRO A 920 9.57 18.69 -3.42
C PRO A 920 9.50 17.31 -4.04
N ILE A 921 10.15 16.36 -3.40
CA ILE A 921 10.04 14.93 -3.71
C ILE A 921 9.23 14.29 -2.59
N GLY A 922 8.36 13.35 -2.94
CA GLY A 922 7.52 12.65 -1.99
C GLY A 922 6.47 11.83 -2.71
N ARG A 923 5.42 11.43 -2.00
CA ARG A 923 4.28 10.77 -2.64
C ARG A 923 3.48 11.79 -3.46
N PRO A 924 3.05 11.44 -4.68
CA PRO A 924 2.21 12.31 -5.48
C PRO A 924 0.87 12.52 -4.75
N ASP A 925 0.37 13.76 -4.78
CA ASP A 925 -0.97 14.11 -4.31
C ASP A 925 -1.86 14.30 -5.54
N GLN A 926 -2.16 13.18 -6.21
CA GLN A 926 -2.88 13.13 -7.50
C GLN A 926 -2.00 13.59 -8.69
N GLY A 927 -0.79 13.03 -8.78
CA GLY A 927 0.14 13.23 -9.90
C GLY A 927 1.18 14.38 -9.80
N PRO A 928 2.16 14.42 -10.72
CA PRO A 928 2.39 13.42 -11.78
C PRO A 928 3.38 12.33 -11.32
N HIS A 929 3.34 11.18 -12.00
CA HIS A 929 4.29 10.07 -11.77
C HIS A 929 5.53 10.24 -12.64
N TRP A 930 6.70 10.30 -12.00
CA TRP A 930 7.99 10.41 -12.68
C TRP A 930 8.59 9.02 -12.92
N LEU A 931 8.49 8.54 -14.15
CA LEU A 931 9.00 7.24 -14.58
C LEU A 931 10.37 7.45 -15.22
N ALA A 932 11.41 7.10 -14.46
CA ALA A 932 12.79 7.14 -14.92
C ALA A 932 13.35 5.72 -15.04
N GLY A 933 14.21 5.49 -16.03
CA GLY A 933 14.82 4.19 -16.26
C GLY A 933 13.81 3.11 -16.67
N GLU A 934 14.09 1.87 -16.30
CA GLU A 934 13.28 0.70 -16.65
C GLU A 934 12.40 0.20 -15.49
N ALA A 935 12.31 0.93 -14.38
CA ALA A 935 11.50 0.54 -13.22
C ALA A 935 10.01 0.35 -13.56
N VAL A 936 9.51 1.02 -14.60
CA VAL A 936 8.14 0.85 -15.12
C VAL A 936 7.85 -0.59 -15.56
N ARG A 937 8.85 -1.40 -15.87
CA ARG A 937 8.65 -2.83 -16.21
C ARG A 937 8.15 -3.66 -15.03
N ALA A 938 8.27 -3.16 -13.80
CA ALA A 938 7.69 -3.79 -12.62
C ALA A 938 6.21 -3.43 -12.44
N TRP A 939 5.64 -2.56 -13.28
CA TRP A 939 4.21 -2.21 -13.25
C TRP A 939 3.42 -3.20 -14.09
N SER A 940 2.25 -3.57 -13.58
CA SER A 940 1.21 -4.21 -14.38
C SER A 940 0.62 -3.23 -15.40
N GLY A 941 -0.14 -3.75 -16.39
CA GLY A 941 -0.90 -2.88 -17.29
C GLY A 941 -1.94 -2.05 -16.54
N TYR A 942 -2.47 -2.61 -15.47
CA TYR A 942 -3.40 -1.97 -14.56
C TYR A 942 -2.77 -0.80 -13.79
N ASP A 943 -1.57 -0.98 -13.24
CA ASP A 943 -0.79 0.08 -12.61
C ASP A 943 -0.51 1.27 -13.54
N ILE A 944 -0.17 0.97 -14.80
CA ILE A 944 0.05 2.00 -15.81
C ILE A 944 -1.25 2.74 -16.06
N GLY A 945 -2.36 2.02 -16.27
CA GLY A 945 -3.68 2.60 -16.45
C GLY A 945 -4.08 3.55 -15.32
N MET A 946 -3.78 3.18 -14.07
CA MET A 946 -4.03 3.97 -12.87
C MET A 946 -3.30 5.30 -12.82
N ALA A 947 -2.08 5.33 -13.34
CA ALA A 947 -1.24 6.51 -13.30
C ALA A 947 -1.55 7.53 -14.42
N LEU A 948 -2.25 7.12 -15.48
CA LEU A 948 -2.53 8.00 -16.63
C LEU A 948 -3.35 9.24 -16.25
N PRO A 949 -4.46 9.15 -15.50
CA PRO A 949 -5.26 10.31 -15.10
C PRO A 949 -4.46 11.33 -14.26
N GLU A 950 -3.48 10.83 -13.48
CA GLU A 950 -2.55 11.65 -12.69
C GLU A 950 -1.41 12.25 -13.53
N GLY A 951 -1.20 11.73 -14.74
CA GLY A 951 -0.20 12.19 -15.69
C GLY A 951 1.18 11.55 -15.49
N LEU A 952 1.90 11.37 -16.59
CA LEU A 952 3.21 10.67 -16.62
C LEU A 952 4.33 11.60 -17.08
N ILE A 953 5.47 11.57 -16.39
CA ILE A 953 6.73 12.16 -16.86
C ILE A 953 7.68 11.03 -17.19
N LEU A 954 8.12 10.94 -18.45
CA LEU A 954 8.91 9.83 -18.97
C LEU A 954 10.30 10.32 -19.38
N ASP A 955 11.33 9.62 -18.92
CA ASP A 955 12.64 9.68 -19.56
C ASP A 955 12.70 8.75 -20.79
N PRO A 956 13.80 8.76 -21.57
CA PRO A 956 13.88 7.95 -22.78
C PRO A 956 13.84 6.44 -22.54
N ALA A 957 14.34 5.97 -21.39
CA ALA A 957 14.35 4.55 -21.05
C ALA A 957 12.95 4.06 -20.66
N ALA A 958 12.22 4.85 -19.87
CA ALA A 958 10.84 4.55 -19.50
C ALA A 958 9.91 4.58 -20.71
N ALA A 959 10.05 5.58 -21.59
CA ALA A 959 9.27 5.67 -22.82
C ALA A 959 9.51 4.46 -23.74
N ARG A 960 10.76 4.01 -23.88
CA ARG A 960 11.08 2.80 -24.64
C ARG A 960 10.48 1.55 -24.00
N ALA A 961 10.62 1.39 -22.68
CA ALA A 961 10.04 0.26 -21.96
C ALA A 961 8.53 0.16 -22.18
N LEU A 962 7.81 1.30 -22.13
CA LEU A 962 6.36 1.35 -22.41
C LEU A 962 6.02 0.99 -23.86
N ILE A 963 6.82 1.42 -24.85
CA ILE A 963 6.64 1.00 -26.25
C ILE A 963 6.77 -0.52 -26.37
N GLU A 964 7.81 -1.11 -25.78
CA GLU A 964 8.05 -2.56 -25.80
C GLU A 964 6.98 -3.35 -25.04
N MET A 965 6.38 -2.76 -24.00
CA MET A 965 5.24 -3.31 -23.27
C MET A 965 3.90 -3.16 -24.02
N GLY A 966 3.88 -2.59 -25.23
CA GLY A 966 2.68 -2.44 -26.05
C GLY A 966 1.85 -1.18 -25.80
N TRP A 967 2.35 -0.23 -24.99
CA TRP A 967 1.65 1.03 -24.68
C TRP A 967 1.92 2.16 -25.69
N GLY A 968 2.85 1.97 -26.64
CA GLY A 968 3.28 3.01 -27.57
C GLY A 968 2.13 3.71 -28.31
N GLU A 969 1.26 2.95 -28.97
CA GLU A 969 0.11 3.49 -29.71
C GLU A 969 -0.83 4.30 -28.80
N ARG A 970 -1.16 3.74 -27.63
CA ARG A 970 -2.04 4.35 -26.63
C ARG A 970 -1.51 5.68 -26.08
N LEU A 971 -0.19 5.77 -25.93
CA LEU A 971 0.50 6.96 -25.40
C LEU A 971 0.89 7.96 -26.50
N GLY A 972 0.67 7.63 -27.77
CA GLY A 972 1.15 8.42 -28.91
C GLY A 972 2.68 8.40 -29.08
N LEU A 973 3.35 7.36 -28.58
CA LEU A 973 4.80 7.15 -28.66
C LEU A 973 5.12 6.13 -29.76
N ARG A 974 5.87 6.54 -30.79
CA ARG A 974 6.23 5.67 -31.92
C ARG A 974 7.65 5.12 -31.79
N ASP A 975 8.60 5.98 -31.43
CA ASP A 975 10.01 5.60 -31.31
C ASP A 975 10.77 6.53 -30.38
N VAL A 976 11.85 6.03 -29.79
CA VAL A 976 12.78 6.77 -28.93
C VAL A 976 14.22 6.42 -29.31
N ARG A 977 14.93 7.37 -29.91
CA ARG A 977 16.24 7.13 -30.52
C ARG A 977 17.31 8.09 -29.97
N PRO A 978 18.56 7.62 -29.83
CA PRO A 978 19.65 8.51 -29.43
C PRO A 978 19.87 9.58 -30.50
N VAL A 979 20.24 10.79 -30.08
CA VAL A 979 20.62 11.88 -31.00
C VAL A 979 21.90 11.51 -31.77
N GLY A 980 22.82 10.81 -31.11
CA GLY A 980 24.06 10.29 -31.70
C GLY A 980 25.16 11.33 -31.91
N ASP A 981 24.97 12.56 -31.43
CA ASP A 981 25.92 13.67 -31.57
C ASP A 981 25.93 14.55 -30.31
N GLY A 982 26.96 15.36 -30.15
CA GLY A 982 26.97 16.43 -29.14
C GLY A 982 26.04 17.56 -29.58
N VAL A 983 25.06 17.90 -28.74
CA VAL A 983 24.06 18.94 -29.04
C VAL A 983 23.80 19.82 -27.82
N ASN A 984 23.28 21.02 -28.05
CA ASN A 984 22.70 21.92 -27.04
C ASN A 984 21.17 21.91 -27.13
N GLU A 985 20.47 22.15 -26.02
CA GLU A 985 19.02 22.27 -26.01
C GLU A 985 18.60 23.72 -26.28
N LEU A 986 17.69 23.95 -27.22
CA LEU A 986 17.04 25.24 -27.47
C LEU A 986 15.60 25.17 -26.99
N ILE A 987 15.20 26.07 -26.09
CA ILE A 987 13.79 26.23 -25.71
C ILE A 987 13.04 26.94 -26.84
N VAL A 988 11.94 26.35 -27.32
CA VAL A 988 11.14 26.87 -28.44
C VAL A 988 9.69 27.18 -28.08
N ALA A 989 9.18 26.68 -26.95
CA ALA A 989 7.86 27.00 -26.42
C ALA A 989 7.80 26.84 -24.89
N GLY A 990 6.88 27.56 -24.24
CA GLY A 990 6.54 27.41 -22.83
C GLY A 990 5.11 26.91 -22.61
N LEU A 991 4.87 26.27 -21.46
CA LEU A 991 3.52 25.85 -20.99
C LEU A 991 2.89 26.86 -20.01
N SER A 992 3.69 27.82 -19.54
CA SER A 992 3.28 28.90 -18.65
C SER A 992 4.01 30.19 -19.00
N ALA A 993 3.48 31.33 -18.55
CA ALA A 993 4.13 32.64 -18.71
C ALA A 993 5.53 32.71 -18.05
N ALA A 994 5.85 31.85 -17.08
CA ALA A 994 7.19 31.75 -16.52
C ALA A 994 8.15 31.05 -17.50
N SER A 995 7.78 29.86 -17.98
CA SER A 995 8.57 29.11 -18.97
C SER A 995 8.70 29.83 -20.32
N GLU A 996 7.67 30.55 -20.76
CA GLU A 996 7.65 31.28 -22.04
C GLU A 996 8.73 32.36 -22.13
N ARG A 997 9.13 32.94 -20.97
CA ARG A 997 10.20 33.95 -20.91
C ARG A 997 11.58 33.42 -21.29
N HIS A 998 11.74 32.09 -21.35
CA HIS A 998 12.99 31.42 -21.69
C HIS A 998 13.01 30.91 -23.14
N VAL A 999 11.96 31.13 -23.93
CA VAL A 999 11.96 30.79 -25.36
C VAL A 999 13.09 31.54 -26.08
N GLY A 1000 13.86 30.80 -26.88
CA GLY A 1000 15.07 31.28 -27.56
C GLY A 1000 16.36 31.07 -26.76
N GLN A 1001 16.29 30.62 -25.50
CA GLN A 1001 17.48 30.32 -24.70
C GLN A 1001 18.10 28.98 -25.11
N ILE A 1002 19.43 28.97 -25.25
CA ILE A 1002 20.24 27.77 -25.52
C ILE A 1002 20.88 27.30 -24.22
N LEU A 1003 20.70 26.03 -23.88
CA LEU A 1003 21.21 25.38 -22.68
C LEU A 1003 22.40 24.47 -23.05
N PRO A 1004 23.55 24.56 -22.34
CA PRO A 1004 24.82 24.02 -22.80
C PRO A 1004 24.99 22.52 -22.51
N THR A 1005 24.15 21.65 -23.06
CA THR A 1005 24.25 20.19 -22.82
C THR A 1005 25.50 19.57 -23.47
N TYR A 1006 26.01 20.14 -24.56
CA TYR A 1006 27.10 19.59 -25.39
C TYR A 1006 28.35 19.19 -24.59
N ASN A 1007 28.76 20.00 -23.61
CA ASN A 1007 29.98 19.77 -22.82
C ASN A 1007 29.74 19.01 -21.50
N HIS A 1008 28.48 18.77 -21.14
CA HIS A 1008 28.11 18.42 -19.77
C HIS A 1008 27.21 17.18 -19.65
N VAL A 1009 26.66 16.70 -20.77
CA VAL A 1009 25.91 15.46 -20.86
C VAL A 1009 26.51 14.61 -21.97
N ARG A 1010 26.77 13.34 -21.68
CA ARG A 1010 27.32 12.41 -22.68
C ARG A 1010 26.32 12.23 -23.81
N ARG A 1011 26.77 12.23 -25.08
CA ARG A 1011 25.89 12.11 -26.26
C ARG A 1011 25.03 10.83 -26.25
N GLU A 1012 25.49 9.77 -25.59
CA GLU A 1012 24.76 8.51 -25.44
C GLU A 1012 23.55 8.62 -24.49
N GLN A 1013 23.45 9.73 -23.74
CA GLN A 1013 22.38 10.04 -22.80
C GLN A 1013 21.37 11.05 -23.37
N LEU A 1014 21.55 11.51 -24.61
CA LEU A 1014 20.70 12.49 -25.28
C LEU A 1014 19.82 11.81 -26.31
N TYR A 1015 18.50 11.99 -26.20
CA TYR A 1015 17.51 11.29 -27.01
C TYR A 1015 16.54 12.24 -27.69
N THR A 1016 15.96 11.78 -28.79
CA THR A 1016 14.85 12.44 -29.48
C THR A 1016 13.70 11.44 -29.65
N PHE A 1017 12.49 11.98 -29.72
CA PHE A 1017 11.25 11.19 -29.74
C PHE A 1017 10.55 11.32 -31.10
N ASP A 1018 9.99 10.22 -31.58
CA ASP A 1018 8.95 10.22 -32.60
C ASP A 1018 7.60 9.97 -31.93
N VAL A 1019 6.71 10.96 -32.06
CA VAL A 1019 5.40 11.00 -31.39
C VAL A 1019 4.32 11.34 -32.40
N GLU A 1020 3.09 11.01 -32.05
CA GLU A 1020 1.95 11.49 -32.81
C GLU A 1020 1.81 13.03 -32.71
N ALA A 1021 1.71 13.69 -33.87
CA ALA A 1021 1.72 15.15 -33.95
C ALA A 1021 0.46 15.80 -33.34
N ALA A 1022 -0.72 15.22 -33.54
CA ALA A 1022 -1.96 15.72 -32.97
C ALA A 1022 -1.84 15.73 -31.45
N GLY A 1023 -2.17 16.84 -30.77
CA GLY A 1023 -2.08 16.97 -29.30
C GLY A 1023 -0.67 17.01 -28.70
N SER A 1024 0.37 17.21 -29.52
CA SER A 1024 1.76 17.34 -29.06
C SER A 1024 2.26 18.80 -29.13
N VAL A 1025 3.09 19.19 -28.17
CA VAL A 1025 3.78 20.49 -28.14
C VAL A 1025 5.26 20.24 -27.87
N VAL A 1026 6.10 20.61 -28.84
CA VAL A 1026 7.56 20.55 -28.68
C VAL A 1026 8.01 21.77 -27.89
N LEU A 1027 8.54 21.56 -26.68
CA LEU A 1027 8.98 22.62 -25.77
C LEU A 1027 10.43 23.03 -26.03
N SER A 1028 11.25 22.07 -26.48
CA SER A 1028 12.64 22.33 -26.83
C SER A 1028 13.13 21.42 -27.96
N ARG A 1029 14.26 21.81 -28.58
CA ARG A 1029 14.87 21.10 -29.72
C ARG A 1029 16.37 20.98 -29.53
N TRP A 1030 16.95 19.96 -30.15
CA TRP A 1030 18.39 19.77 -30.17
C TRP A 1030 19.05 20.59 -31.28
N LEU A 1031 20.11 21.33 -30.94
CA LEU A 1031 20.96 22.06 -31.87
C LEU A 1031 22.37 21.48 -31.88
N ASP A 1032 22.88 21.14 -33.06
CA ASP A 1032 24.29 20.78 -33.22
C ASP A 1032 25.20 22.02 -33.18
N VAL A 1033 26.51 21.77 -33.24
CA VAL A 1033 27.56 22.80 -33.29
C VAL A 1033 27.44 23.75 -34.49
N ASP A 1034 26.85 23.30 -35.60
CA ASP A 1034 26.60 24.13 -36.79
C ASP A 1034 25.27 24.91 -36.70
N GLY A 1035 24.55 24.78 -35.57
CA GLY A 1035 23.24 25.40 -35.34
C GLY A 1035 22.09 24.69 -36.08
N ARG A 1036 22.30 23.46 -36.57
CA ARG A 1036 21.25 22.69 -37.23
C ARG A 1036 20.39 21.97 -36.19
N ASP A 1037 19.10 21.93 -36.47
CA ASP A 1037 18.11 21.18 -35.70
C ASP A 1037 18.30 19.66 -35.87
N ARG A 1038 18.42 18.95 -34.75
CA ARG A 1038 18.64 17.49 -34.68
C ARG A 1038 17.39 16.73 -34.19
N GLY A 1039 16.27 17.43 -33.98
CA GLY A 1039 15.00 16.84 -33.59
C GLY A 1039 14.43 17.44 -32.29
N PRO A 1040 13.19 17.08 -31.94
CA PRO A 1040 12.59 17.50 -30.68
C PRO A 1040 13.33 16.92 -29.48
N ALA A 1041 13.40 17.71 -28.41
CA ALA A 1041 13.98 17.35 -27.13
C ALA A 1041 12.84 17.15 -26.11
N ALA A 1042 12.49 18.14 -25.29
CA ALA A 1042 11.35 18.05 -24.38
C ALA A 1042 10.02 18.23 -25.12
N ILE A 1043 9.03 17.37 -24.81
CA ILE A 1043 7.71 17.36 -25.46
C ILE A 1043 6.61 17.21 -24.40
N ALA A 1044 5.51 17.95 -24.57
CA ALA A 1044 4.26 17.75 -23.85
C ALA A 1044 3.22 17.10 -24.78
N LEU A 1045 2.54 16.05 -24.31
CA LEU A 1045 1.54 15.30 -25.07
C LEU A 1045 0.23 15.25 -24.28
N GLU A 1046 -0.87 15.65 -24.89
CA GLU A 1046 -2.22 15.43 -24.36
C GLU A 1046 -2.89 14.35 -25.21
N ARG A 1047 -3.28 13.23 -24.60
CA ARG A 1047 -3.92 12.09 -25.29
C ARG A 1047 -5.39 12.00 -24.92
N PRO A 1048 -6.27 11.63 -25.89
CA PRO A 1048 -7.61 11.20 -25.53
C PRO A 1048 -7.49 9.99 -24.61
N SER A 1049 -8.46 9.80 -23.73
CA SER A 1049 -8.40 8.68 -22.80
C SER A 1049 -8.26 7.33 -23.49
N VAL A 1050 -7.42 6.48 -22.90
CA VAL A 1050 -7.28 5.06 -23.27
C VAL A 1050 -8.36 4.20 -22.65
N ASN A 1051 -9.07 4.73 -21.65
CA ASN A 1051 -10.22 4.09 -21.04
C ASN A 1051 -11.47 4.84 -21.52
N PRO A 1052 -12.34 4.22 -22.35
CA PRO A 1052 -13.60 4.84 -22.76
C PRO A 1052 -14.45 5.35 -21.59
N ARG A 1053 -14.23 4.79 -20.40
CA ARG A 1053 -14.91 5.09 -19.15
C ARG A 1053 -14.28 6.25 -18.37
N MET A 1054 -13.08 6.70 -18.74
CA MET A 1054 -12.44 7.92 -18.19
C MET A 1054 -12.34 9.00 -19.27
N PRO A 1055 -13.39 9.75 -19.64
CA PRO A 1055 -13.40 10.58 -20.85
C PRO A 1055 -12.38 11.74 -20.86
N ALA A 1056 -11.81 12.10 -19.71
CA ALA A 1056 -10.82 13.17 -19.62
C ALA A 1056 -9.52 12.79 -20.36
N ALA A 1057 -8.98 13.75 -21.11
CA ALA A 1057 -7.66 13.59 -21.71
C ALA A 1057 -6.60 13.47 -20.61
N PHE A 1058 -5.61 12.60 -20.81
CA PHE A 1058 -4.46 12.51 -19.92
C PHE A 1058 -3.24 13.17 -20.54
N ARG A 1059 -2.27 13.52 -19.70
CA ARG A 1059 -1.09 14.28 -20.11
C ARG A 1059 0.18 13.50 -19.83
N ILE A 1060 1.11 13.60 -20.76
CA ILE A 1060 2.43 12.98 -20.70
C ILE A 1060 3.46 14.06 -20.99
N ALA A 1061 4.54 14.08 -20.23
CA ALA A 1061 5.72 14.86 -20.56
C ALA A 1061 6.91 13.95 -20.85
N LEU A 1062 7.66 14.28 -21.88
CA LEU A 1062 8.85 13.55 -22.31
C LEU A 1062 10.09 14.40 -22.04
N LEU A 1063 11.02 13.86 -21.26
CA LEU A 1063 12.32 14.46 -20.99
C LEU A 1063 13.40 13.78 -21.81
N PRO A 1064 14.30 14.52 -22.46
CA PRO A 1064 15.17 13.96 -23.48
C PRO A 1064 16.49 13.38 -22.94
N TYR A 1065 16.53 13.04 -21.65
CA TYR A 1065 17.74 12.72 -20.89
C TYR A 1065 17.68 11.34 -20.24
N ALA A 1066 18.56 10.42 -20.63
CA ALA A 1066 18.78 9.15 -19.91
C ALA A 1066 20.01 9.27 -19.00
N LEU A 1067 19.87 10.01 -17.91
CA LEU A 1067 20.97 10.34 -17.01
C LEU A 1067 21.47 9.11 -16.24
N ALA A 1068 22.78 8.98 -16.10
CA ALA A 1068 23.40 7.95 -15.24
C ALA A 1068 23.94 8.53 -13.92
N ALA A 1069 24.08 9.86 -13.83
CA ALA A 1069 24.53 10.59 -12.67
C ALA A 1069 24.00 12.03 -12.72
N PRO A 1070 23.89 12.72 -11.57
CA PRO A 1070 23.56 14.13 -11.51
C PRO A 1070 24.48 15.00 -12.39
N THR A 1071 23.94 16.01 -13.08
CA THR A 1071 24.72 16.90 -13.95
C THR A 1071 24.43 18.39 -13.65
N PRO A 1072 25.45 19.20 -13.29
CA PRO A 1072 25.26 20.62 -12.98
C PRO A 1072 24.71 21.45 -14.15
N ALA A 1073 24.88 21.03 -15.40
CA ALA A 1073 24.40 21.79 -16.56
C ALA A 1073 22.88 21.90 -16.63
N LEU A 1074 22.17 20.94 -16.01
CA LEU A 1074 20.72 20.99 -15.95
C LEU A 1074 20.21 21.87 -14.79
N LEU A 1075 21.06 22.21 -13.82
CA LEU A 1075 20.72 23.09 -12.69
C LEU A 1075 20.80 24.57 -13.09
N ASN A 1076 19.75 25.07 -13.74
CA ASN A 1076 19.65 26.48 -14.12
C ASN A 1076 18.19 26.98 -14.04
N ILE A 1077 18.01 28.31 -14.06
CA ILE A 1077 16.69 28.94 -13.90
C ILE A 1077 15.73 28.54 -15.03
N ALA A 1078 16.21 28.43 -16.26
CA ALA A 1078 15.37 28.10 -17.41
C ALA A 1078 14.78 26.69 -17.29
N HIS A 1079 15.59 25.68 -16.92
CA HIS A 1079 15.09 24.34 -16.62
C HIS A 1079 14.16 24.33 -15.42
N ARG A 1080 14.47 25.06 -14.34
CA ARG A 1080 13.57 25.11 -13.19
C ARG A 1080 12.17 25.61 -13.58
N GLU A 1081 12.07 26.72 -14.33
CA GLU A 1081 10.76 27.24 -14.72
C GLU A 1081 10.08 26.36 -15.79
N GLN A 1082 10.84 25.76 -16.72
CA GLN A 1082 10.30 24.84 -17.73
C GLN A 1082 9.79 23.54 -17.09
N TRP A 1083 10.57 22.91 -16.21
CA TRP A 1083 10.18 21.68 -15.51
C TRP A 1083 9.03 21.94 -14.53
N ALA A 1084 9.00 23.09 -13.85
CA ALA A 1084 7.86 23.45 -13.01
C ALA A 1084 6.56 23.52 -13.83
N ALA A 1085 6.60 24.24 -14.96
CA ALA A 1085 5.44 24.35 -15.84
C ALA A 1085 5.04 22.98 -16.42
N LEU A 1086 6.00 22.14 -16.76
CA LEU A 1086 5.79 20.79 -17.28
C LEU A 1086 5.17 19.87 -16.22
N ILE A 1087 5.68 19.87 -14.99
CA ILE A 1087 5.16 19.06 -13.88
C ILE A 1087 3.71 19.45 -13.57
N GLU A 1088 3.44 20.74 -13.35
CA GLU A 1088 2.09 21.24 -13.02
C GLU A 1088 1.10 21.09 -14.18
N TRP A 1089 1.56 21.23 -15.43
CA TRP A 1089 0.74 20.97 -16.61
C TRP A 1089 0.37 19.49 -16.71
N THR A 1090 1.34 18.59 -16.48
CA THR A 1090 1.16 17.13 -16.58
C THR A 1090 0.16 16.63 -15.55
N SER A 1091 0.24 17.08 -14.29
CA SER A 1091 -0.73 16.72 -13.25
C SER A 1091 -2.04 17.50 -13.31
N GLY A 1092 -2.05 18.64 -14.01
CA GLY A 1092 -3.16 19.59 -13.96
C GLY A 1092 -3.34 20.28 -12.60
N ARG A 1093 -2.37 20.16 -11.70
CA ARG A 1093 -2.42 20.68 -10.31
C ARG A 1093 -1.12 21.39 -9.93
N SER A 1094 -1.23 22.34 -9.01
CA SER A 1094 -0.09 23.02 -8.38
C SER A 1094 0.73 22.05 -7.52
N LEU A 1095 2.05 22.19 -7.51
CA LEU A 1095 2.88 21.49 -6.52
C LEU A 1095 2.57 21.97 -5.09
N PRO A 1096 2.71 21.11 -4.05
CA PRO A 1096 2.45 21.51 -2.67
C PRO A 1096 3.35 22.67 -2.24
N CYS A 1097 4.61 22.63 -2.63
CA CYS A 1097 5.52 23.76 -2.57
C CYS A 1097 6.55 23.72 -3.71
N ARG A 1098 7.20 24.83 -4.06
CA ARG A 1098 8.41 24.86 -4.90
C ARG A 1098 9.19 26.15 -4.71
N ALA A 1099 10.50 26.12 -4.87
CA ALA A 1099 11.32 27.33 -4.84
C ALA A 1099 11.26 28.08 -6.18
N VAL A 1100 10.82 29.34 -6.15
CA VAL A 1100 10.78 30.23 -7.32
C VAL A 1100 11.87 31.30 -7.28
N ARG A 1101 12.46 31.53 -6.10
CA ARG A 1101 13.62 32.41 -5.89
C ARG A 1101 14.59 31.79 -4.90
N GLY A 1102 15.88 31.83 -5.23
CA GLY A 1102 16.95 31.10 -4.56
C GLY A 1102 17.52 29.99 -5.45
N ALA A 1103 18.69 29.46 -5.09
CA ALA A 1103 19.38 28.38 -5.81
C ALA A 1103 19.87 27.32 -4.81
N ASN A 1104 19.96 26.05 -5.24
CA ASN A 1104 20.33 24.92 -4.38
C ASN A 1104 19.49 24.84 -3.09
N LEU A 1105 18.21 25.15 -3.21
CA LEU A 1105 17.23 25.03 -2.14
C LEU A 1105 16.41 23.78 -2.37
N TYR A 1106 16.22 22.97 -1.34
CA TYR A 1106 15.36 21.82 -1.38
C TYR A 1106 14.14 21.99 -0.46
N PRO A 1107 12.96 22.29 -1.03
CA PRO A 1107 11.73 22.35 -0.26
C PRO A 1107 11.16 20.94 -0.05
N LEU A 1108 10.65 20.70 1.16
CA LEU A 1108 10.02 19.46 1.61
C LEU A 1108 8.65 19.81 2.18
N ALA A 1109 7.62 19.04 1.83
CA ALA A 1109 6.27 19.23 2.34
C ALA A 1109 5.73 17.95 2.95
N PHE A 1110 5.17 18.06 4.15
CA PHE A 1110 4.58 16.95 4.89
C PHE A 1110 3.16 17.31 5.34
N ARG A 1111 2.21 16.43 5.04
CA ARG A 1111 0.80 16.59 5.40
C ARG A 1111 0.41 15.53 6.42
N ARG A 1112 -0.40 15.91 7.41
CA ARG A 1112 -1.16 14.93 8.20
C ARG A 1112 -2.58 14.86 7.65
N THR A 1113 -3.08 13.67 7.40
CA THR A 1113 -4.45 13.48 6.93
C THR A 1113 -5.44 13.88 8.03
N GLY A 1114 -6.40 14.76 7.71
CA GLY A 1114 -7.53 15.11 8.58
C GLY A 1114 -7.40 16.36 9.46
N ASP A 1115 -6.19 16.90 9.71
CA ASP A 1115 -6.01 18.10 10.57
C ASP A 1115 -5.83 19.43 9.80
N GLY A 1116 -5.66 19.35 8.47
CA GLY A 1116 -5.47 20.52 7.61
C GLY A 1116 -4.14 21.26 7.80
N SER A 1117 -3.20 20.70 8.56
CA SER A 1117 -1.90 21.29 8.86
C SER A 1117 -0.78 20.74 7.97
N TRP A 1118 0.20 21.58 7.70
CA TRP A 1118 1.37 21.23 6.90
C TRP A 1118 2.65 21.58 7.63
N LEU A 1119 3.62 20.67 7.56
CA LEU A 1119 5.01 20.92 7.91
C LEU A 1119 5.80 21.15 6.61
N LEU A 1120 6.42 22.31 6.51
CA LEU A 1120 7.30 22.69 5.40
C LEU A 1120 8.73 22.78 5.91
N ALA A 1121 9.68 22.17 5.22
CA ALA A 1121 11.09 22.36 5.48
C ALA A 1121 11.83 22.83 4.23
N LEU A 1122 12.85 23.66 4.41
CA LEU A 1122 13.67 24.21 3.34
C LEU A 1122 15.13 23.98 3.67
N ALA A 1123 15.76 23.00 3.00
CA ALA A 1123 17.17 22.74 3.15
C ALA A 1123 17.97 23.63 2.18
N ASN A 1124 18.93 24.38 2.72
CA ASN A 1124 19.91 25.12 1.92
C ASN A 1124 21.16 24.26 1.72
N LEU A 1125 21.43 23.88 0.48
CA LEU A 1125 22.54 23.00 0.10
C LEU A 1125 23.77 23.78 -0.39
N SER A 1126 23.76 25.10 -0.20
CA SER A 1126 24.86 25.99 -0.60
C SER A 1126 25.69 26.45 0.60
N ALA A 1127 26.91 26.89 0.29
CA ALA A 1127 27.80 27.52 1.25
C ALA A 1127 27.42 28.98 1.56
N ASP A 1128 26.45 29.54 0.85
CA ASP A 1128 25.95 30.90 1.04
C ASP A 1128 24.64 30.88 1.85
N ASP A 1129 24.44 31.91 2.66
CA ASP A 1129 23.14 32.18 3.24
C ASP A 1129 22.17 32.58 2.13
N VAL A 1130 20.98 31.95 2.10
CA VAL A 1130 19.92 32.33 1.16
C VAL A 1130 18.88 33.15 1.91
N MET A 1131 18.96 34.46 1.71
CA MET A 1131 18.03 35.45 2.26
C MET A 1131 16.91 35.74 1.26
N ASP A 1132 15.68 35.90 1.74
CA ASP A 1132 14.51 36.22 0.92
C ASP A 1132 14.24 35.18 -0.19
N ALA A 1133 14.34 33.89 0.15
CA ALA A 1133 13.87 32.81 -0.71
C ALA A 1133 12.34 32.89 -0.87
N TRP A 1134 11.83 32.58 -2.06
CA TRP A 1134 10.39 32.57 -2.33
C TRP A 1134 9.97 31.13 -2.61
N LEU A 1135 9.07 30.62 -1.78
CA LEU A 1135 8.41 29.34 -1.97
C LEU A 1135 6.99 29.59 -2.45
N ASP A 1136 6.65 29.11 -3.64
CA ASP A 1136 5.25 29.00 -4.07
C ASP A 1136 4.64 27.83 -3.31
N VAL A 1137 3.66 28.09 -2.46
CA VAL A 1137 2.93 27.11 -1.63
C VAL A 1137 1.49 26.93 -2.11
N GLY A 1138 1.24 27.24 -3.37
CA GLY A 1138 -0.09 27.25 -3.96
C GLY A 1138 -0.87 25.96 -3.78
N GLY A 1139 -0.24 24.79 -3.99
CA GLY A 1139 -0.92 23.50 -3.77
C GLY A 1139 -1.42 23.29 -2.34
N ILE A 1140 -0.73 23.86 -1.34
CA ILE A 1140 -1.18 23.84 0.06
C ILE A 1140 -2.41 24.74 0.25
N LEU A 1141 -2.40 25.93 -0.35
CA LEU A 1141 -3.51 26.89 -0.24
C LEU A 1141 -4.75 26.40 -0.99
N ASP A 1142 -4.55 25.74 -2.14
CA ASP A 1142 -5.59 25.18 -2.99
C ASP A 1142 -6.33 24.01 -2.26
N ALA A 1143 -5.71 23.38 -1.25
CA ALA A 1143 -6.34 22.37 -0.40
C ALA A 1143 -7.39 22.93 0.58
N ALA A 1144 -7.38 24.24 0.86
CA ALA A 1144 -8.38 24.91 1.67
C ALA A 1144 -8.72 26.30 1.07
N PRO A 1145 -9.42 26.34 -0.08
CA PRO A 1145 -9.61 27.56 -0.85
C PRO A 1145 -10.39 28.61 -0.05
N GLY A 1146 -9.91 29.86 -0.11
CA GLY A 1146 -10.53 31.00 0.56
C GLY A 1146 -10.28 31.09 2.08
N ARG A 1147 -9.54 30.14 2.68
CA ARG A 1147 -9.16 30.18 4.09
C ARG A 1147 -7.89 30.99 4.31
N ALA A 1148 -7.80 31.68 5.45
CA ALA A 1148 -6.58 32.34 5.89
C ALA A 1148 -5.64 31.34 6.57
N TRP A 1149 -4.34 31.47 6.33
CA TRP A 1149 -3.31 30.57 6.86
C TRP A 1149 -2.41 31.30 7.87
N ARG A 1150 -2.03 30.62 8.96
CA ARG A 1150 -0.99 31.06 9.90
C ARG A 1150 0.29 30.29 9.64
N ALA A 1151 1.42 30.96 9.83
CA ALA A 1151 2.73 30.34 9.79
C ALA A 1151 3.43 30.46 11.14
N ALA A 1152 4.12 29.40 11.56
CA ALA A 1152 5.09 29.43 12.64
C ALA A 1152 6.41 28.84 12.16
N ARG A 1153 7.55 29.37 12.63
CA ARG A 1153 8.89 28.85 12.34
C ARG A 1153 9.46 28.17 13.57
N LEU A 1154 10.08 27.01 13.40
CA LEU A 1154 10.80 26.32 14.46
C LEU A 1154 12.16 26.99 14.70
N ASP A 1155 12.44 27.40 15.95
CA ASP A 1155 13.74 27.93 16.35
C ASP A 1155 14.71 26.82 16.82
N SER A 1156 15.99 27.17 16.99
CA SER A 1156 17.03 26.21 17.40
C SER A 1156 16.84 25.65 18.81
N GLN A 1157 15.94 26.22 19.62
CA GLN A 1157 15.60 25.73 20.96
C GLN A 1157 14.36 24.83 20.95
N GLY A 1158 13.85 24.47 19.76
CA GLY A 1158 12.69 23.61 19.60
C GLY A 1158 11.34 24.33 19.83
N ALA A 1159 11.32 25.67 19.85
CA ALA A 1159 10.09 26.43 20.06
C ALA A 1159 9.51 26.97 18.73
N TRP A 1160 8.20 26.83 18.56
CA TRP A 1160 7.46 27.42 17.44
C TRP A 1160 7.24 28.92 17.67
N ARG A 1161 7.78 29.76 16.79
CA ARG A 1161 7.62 31.22 16.81
C ARG A 1161 6.69 31.67 15.70
N PRO A 1162 5.77 32.62 15.94
CA PRO A 1162 4.96 33.19 14.86
C PRO A 1162 5.84 33.72 13.72
N ALA A 1163 5.48 33.38 12.49
CA ALA A 1163 6.15 33.82 11.26
C ALA A 1163 5.14 34.53 10.34
N ALA A 1164 5.64 35.31 9.38
CA ALA A 1164 4.79 35.86 8.35
C ALA A 1164 4.17 34.73 7.52
N GLY A 1165 2.84 34.71 7.42
CA GLY A 1165 2.13 33.78 6.55
C GLY A 1165 2.39 34.05 5.06
N PRO A 1166 1.90 33.18 4.17
CA PRO A 1166 2.04 33.38 2.73
C PRO A 1166 1.33 34.66 2.27
N ALA A 1167 2.00 35.43 1.41
CA ALA A 1167 1.44 36.60 0.73
C ALA A 1167 1.01 36.18 -0.68
N GLY A 1168 -0.30 36.05 -0.90
CA GLY A 1168 -0.80 35.33 -2.08
C GLY A 1168 -0.35 33.87 -2.01
N ARG A 1169 0.36 33.40 -3.05
CA ARG A 1169 0.91 32.03 -3.11
C ARG A 1169 2.34 31.91 -2.54
N ILE A 1170 2.97 33.02 -2.13
CA ILE A 1170 4.40 33.04 -1.79
C ILE A 1170 4.63 33.06 -0.29
N LEU A 1171 5.33 32.05 0.23
CA LEU A 1171 5.97 32.07 1.54
C LEU A 1171 7.42 32.55 1.39
N ARG A 1172 7.81 33.58 2.16
CA ARG A 1172 9.18 34.09 2.19
C ARG A 1172 9.97 33.39 3.29
N ALA A 1173 11.17 32.92 2.97
CA ALA A 1173 12.00 32.16 3.91
C ALA A 1173 13.47 32.58 3.86
N ASP A 1174 14.13 32.44 5.01
CA ASP A 1174 15.58 32.66 5.16
C ASP A 1174 16.21 31.37 5.66
N ALA A 1175 17.18 30.86 4.90
CA ALA A 1175 17.88 29.62 5.22
C ALA A 1175 19.40 29.86 5.22
N ALA A 1176 20.03 29.65 6.38
CA ALA A 1176 21.47 29.78 6.51
C ALA A 1176 22.20 28.69 5.70
N ALA A 1177 23.47 28.91 5.37
CA ALA A 1177 24.31 27.95 4.65
C ALA A 1177 24.29 26.57 5.31
N PHE A 1178 24.09 25.51 4.53
CA PHE A 1178 24.02 24.12 5.02
C PHE A 1178 23.11 23.93 6.24
N ALA A 1179 21.91 24.49 6.21
CA ALA A 1179 20.95 24.43 7.31
C ALA A 1179 19.52 24.20 6.83
N LEU A 1180 18.66 23.81 7.76
CA LEU A 1180 17.24 23.58 7.54
C LEU A 1180 16.41 24.72 8.15
N ALA A 1181 15.50 25.31 7.38
CA ALA A 1181 14.47 26.20 7.89
C ALA A 1181 13.12 25.47 7.90
N VAL A 1182 12.42 25.45 9.04
CA VAL A 1182 11.21 24.65 9.21
C VAL A 1182 10.02 25.54 9.60
N TYR A 1183 8.90 25.33 8.93
CA TYR A 1183 7.66 26.09 9.06
C TYR A 1183 6.47 25.16 9.27
N ARG A 1184 5.52 25.57 10.11
CA ARG A 1184 4.20 24.98 10.24
C ARG A 1184 3.17 25.91 9.64
N LEU A 1185 2.32 25.39 8.75
CA LEU A 1185 1.19 26.11 8.16
C LEU A 1185 -0.12 25.49 8.62
N GLU A 1186 -1.02 26.32 9.13
CA GLU A 1186 -2.33 25.89 9.65
C GLU A 1186 -3.44 26.83 9.19
N VAL A 1187 -4.63 26.28 8.94
CA VAL A 1187 -5.84 27.05 8.66
C VAL A 1187 -6.28 27.82 9.91
N GLN A 1188 -6.62 29.10 9.75
CA GLN A 1188 -7.23 29.88 10.83
C GLN A 1188 -8.65 29.36 11.10
N SER A 1189 -8.86 28.85 12.33
CA SER A 1189 -10.16 28.44 12.86
C SER A 1189 -11.18 29.58 12.87
#